data_AF-A0A3D8I413-F1
#
_entry.id   AF-A0A3D8I413-F1
#
_cell.length_a   1.000
_cell.length_b   1.000
_cell.length_c   1.000
_cell.angle_alpha   90.00
_cell.angle_beta   90.00
_cell.angle_gamma   90.00
#
_symmetry.space_group_name_H-M   'P 1'
#
loop_
_entity.id
_entity.type
_entity.pdbx_description
1 polymer ?
#
loop_
_entity_poly.entity_id
_entity_poly.type
_entity_poly.pdbx_seq_one_letter_code
_entity_poly.pdbx_strand_id
1 'polypeptide(L)'
;MLNLSLRKVDFNELKIEDISKRAILDTLEKFWTKSQNEYIDFLEKNAINFHKNFSSIAELKEDISRNIKILNKIAEEGIENSFDFKSINFLKSKNLKEINDYEFFKFSIDLRDIANQDTKELIKDIFLETKSVSLVDFVDVSGDSCSLIYHKKGAFYYNNEPYMCNARENISMLENYEVPKDNNFIVARFLFDLASKLDDHNIRESFCMNYANGEKNIKYIEEIIHWGTLNAEEKRELKAMIKEQKALSDDSKAQAKNELKLEANASRTSLKQEDTETVLQKDKSIKLYNITDFEKEQQEKEKTLHSVDNLKEKHNQTQDKIESIVAKSIELYKQKEIEKTNFRLEKAQKDSASAYNDLRDYLYNGLSILEAMKNIQQKYRNEDTINFASLLFSKDILNLRSKEEEIIALNKEKDELRKECENVYNEVEKKEETISKLKGTVQKYNNEMQKYEYEVEQEFEAKIKAMEEQMSNELVKLQKEQEKIINEYESEIKELDSLNEELTNENKSINEQNFKLNSQKTFLENTLKELKATMQTKEEQTNKEFKRLIDENKSINEQNFKLNSQNTLLENALKENKQELESLQKEFKENLSLSETHIKELYKIQAKLEIFNDKENIYKEQIAELKNKNVALEERLNSVFNTMLDKQDSHQNKESSQEKPKRNLRSRDILGDVE
;
A
#
# COMPACT_ATOMS: atom_id res chain seq x y z
N MET A 1 47.60 -17.65 42.61
CA MET A 1 48.42 -16.45 42.91
C MET A 1 47.89 -15.29 42.07
N LEU A 2 47.93 -14.07 42.60
CA LEU A 2 47.45 -12.86 41.93
C LEU A 2 48.64 -12.10 41.31
N ASN A 3 48.89 -12.27 40.01
CA ASN A 3 49.97 -11.53 39.36
C ASN A 3 49.56 -10.07 39.13
N LEU A 4 50.43 -9.16 39.54
CA LEU A 4 50.21 -7.72 39.49
C LEU A 4 51.01 -7.06 38.36
N SER A 5 50.41 -6.03 37.76
CA SER A 5 51.08 -5.17 36.78
C SER A 5 50.57 -3.74 36.87
N LEU A 6 51.39 -2.79 36.41
CA LEU A 6 51.03 -1.37 36.33
C LEU A 6 51.64 -0.80 35.07
N ARG A 7 50.84 -0.08 34.30
CA ARG A 7 51.30 0.72 33.17
C ARG A 7 50.71 2.11 33.24
N LYS A 8 51.42 3.08 32.67
CA LYS A 8 50.84 4.38 32.35
C LYS A 8 49.83 4.20 31.21
N VAL A 9 48.73 4.92 31.27
CA VAL A 9 47.62 4.79 30.31
C VAL A 9 47.28 6.15 29.72
N ASP A 10 46.95 6.15 28.44
CA ASP A 10 46.44 7.32 27.73
C ASP A 10 44.92 7.45 27.91
N PHE A 11 44.41 8.68 27.86
CA PHE A 11 43.00 8.99 28.10
C PHE A 11 42.04 8.29 27.12
N ASN A 12 42.53 7.93 25.93
CA ASN A 12 41.79 7.18 24.91
C ASN A 12 41.53 5.70 25.27
N GLU A 13 42.23 5.12 26.25
CA GLU A 13 41.96 3.75 26.73
C GLU A 13 40.87 3.70 27.83
N LEU A 14 40.46 4.85 28.34
CA LEU A 14 39.37 4.93 29.32
C LEU A 14 38.03 4.61 28.63
N LYS A 15 37.04 4.18 29.41
CA LYS A 15 35.63 4.15 28.99
C LYS A 15 34.77 4.79 30.05
N ILE A 16 33.65 5.37 29.64
CA ILE A 16 32.74 6.01 30.59
C ILE A 16 31.90 5.00 31.39
N GLU A 17 31.67 3.82 30.81
CA GLU A 17 30.98 2.67 31.41
C GLU A 17 31.73 2.11 32.62
N ASP A 18 33.06 2.14 32.57
CA ASP A 18 33.96 1.58 33.59
C ASP A 18 34.11 2.52 34.82
N ILE A 19 33.41 3.66 34.90
CA ILE A 19 33.59 4.64 35.98
C ILE A 19 33.12 4.09 37.33
N SER A 20 34.03 4.00 38.31
CA SER A 20 33.75 3.26 39.56
C SER A 20 33.04 4.08 40.65
N LYS A 21 33.07 5.41 40.56
CA LYS A 21 32.48 6.35 41.55
C LYS A 21 32.23 7.73 40.94
N ARG A 22 31.61 8.68 41.65
CA ARG A 22 31.34 10.07 41.17
C ARG A 22 32.61 10.94 41.15
N ALA A 23 33.66 10.44 40.51
CA ALA A 23 34.95 11.09 40.29
C ALA A 23 35.50 11.75 41.59
N ILE A 24 35.81 13.05 41.51
CA ILE A 24 36.40 13.80 42.63
C ILE A 24 35.45 13.93 43.82
N LEU A 25 34.13 13.82 43.62
CA LEU A 25 33.12 14.14 44.63
C LEU A 25 33.12 13.08 45.76
N ASP A 26 33.03 11.80 45.42
CA ASP A 26 33.08 10.69 46.40
C ASP A 26 34.43 10.60 47.13
N THR A 27 35.50 11.09 46.51
CA THR A 27 36.83 11.15 47.16
C THR A 27 36.90 12.28 48.18
N LEU A 28 36.25 13.42 47.87
CA LEU A 28 36.24 14.61 48.71
C LEU A 28 35.18 14.54 49.82
N GLU A 29 34.09 13.79 49.61
CA GLU A 29 33.04 13.50 50.59
C GLU A 29 33.60 13.07 51.95
N LYS A 30 34.64 12.23 51.94
CA LYS A 30 35.31 11.72 53.16
C LYS A 30 35.80 12.83 54.10
N PHE A 31 36.07 14.03 53.60
CA PHE A 31 36.55 15.18 54.38
C PHE A 31 35.44 16.15 54.83
N TRP A 32 34.18 15.85 54.49
CA TRP A 32 33.02 16.59 54.95
C TRP A 32 32.63 16.13 56.35
N THR A 33 32.46 17.08 57.27
CA THR A 33 32.25 16.77 58.71
C THR A 33 30.78 16.48 59.08
N LYS A 34 29.86 16.59 58.14
CA LYS A 34 28.41 16.39 58.36
C LYS A 34 27.87 15.22 57.54
N SER A 35 26.54 15.08 57.51
CA SER A 35 25.85 14.04 56.75
C SER A 35 26.11 14.11 55.25
N GLN A 36 26.04 12.95 54.58
CA GLN A 36 26.12 12.82 53.12
C GLN A 36 25.06 13.65 52.40
N ASN A 37 23.83 13.71 52.94
CA ASN A 37 22.77 14.54 52.36
C ASN A 37 23.15 16.03 52.37
N GLU A 38 23.70 16.55 53.47
CA GLU A 38 24.19 17.94 53.52
C GLU A 38 25.40 18.19 52.61
N TYR A 39 26.18 17.15 52.27
CA TYR A 39 27.24 17.27 51.26
C TYR A 39 26.65 17.43 49.86
N ILE A 40 25.64 16.62 49.51
CA ILE A 40 24.92 16.71 48.24
C ILE A 40 24.20 18.07 48.12
N ASP A 41 23.47 18.50 49.16
CA ASP A 41 22.82 19.82 49.22
C ASP A 41 23.83 20.97 49.01
N PHE A 42 25.03 20.86 49.59
CA PHE A 42 26.11 21.82 49.40
C PHE A 42 26.62 21.84 47.96
N LEU A 43 26.78 20.68 47.32
CA LEU A 43 27.18 20.60 45.91
C LEU A 43 26.13 21.21 44.98
N GLU A 44 24.86 20.84 45.16
CA GLU A 44 23.75 21.31 44.33
C GLU A 44 23.52 22.82 44.46
N LYS A 45 23.60 23.36 45.69
CA LYS A 45 23.56 24.82 45.95
C LYS A 45 24.65 25.59 45.21
N ASN A 46 25.79 24.94 44.95
CA ASN A 46 26.92 25.51 44.20
C ASN A 46 26.93 25.09 42.71
N ALA A 47 25.81 24.59 42.18
CA ALA A 47 25.63 24.13 40.80
C ALA A 47 26.56 22.96 40.36
N ILE A 48 26.97 22.13 41.31
CA ILE A 48 27.61 20.83 41.06
C ILE A 48 26.52 19.75 41.18
N ASN A 49 26.21 19.07 40.07
CA ASN A 49 25.21 18.00 40.06
C ASN A 49 25.88 16.68 40.42
N PHE A 50 25.67 16.20 41.66
CA PHE A 50 26.23 14.96 42.18
C PHE A 50 25.74 13.71 41.43
N HIS A 51 24.48 13.72 40.97
CA HIS A 51 23.84 12.60 40.29
C HIS A 51 23.98 12.63 38.76
N LYS A 52 24.81 13.53 38.20
CA LYS A 52 25.04 13.65 36.76
C LYS A 52 25.62 12.34 36.19
N ASN A 53 24.96 11.80 35.18
CA ASN A 53 25.47 10.73 34.34
C ASN A 53 26.13 11.32 33.09
N PHE A 54 27.16 10.66 32.58
CA PHE A 54 28.01 11.15 31.50
C PHE A 54 27.87 10.27 30.27
N SER A 55 27.72 10.89 29.10
CA SER A 55 27.59 10.16 27.82
C SER A 55 28.94 9.91 27.15
N SER A 56 30.00 10.59 27.59
CA SER A 56 31.37 10.42 27.08
C SER A 56 32.43 10.81 28.11
N ILE A 57 33.66 10.33 27.89
CA ILE A 57 34.82 10.65 28.74
C ILE A 57 35.22 12.12 28.58
N ALA A 58 35.00 12.70 27.39
CA ALA A 58 35.19 14.14 27.15
C ALA A 58 34.24 14.99 28.02
N GLU A 59 32.96 14.61 28.07
CA GLU A 59 31.96 15.27 28.93
C GLU A 59 32.32 15.15 30.43
N LEU A 60 32.79 13.97 30.86
CA LEU A 60 33.31 13.74 32.21
C LEU A 60 34.48 14.69 32.54
N LYS A 61 35.45 14.81 31.62
CA LYS A 61 36.63 15.68 31.81
C LYS A 61 36.25 17.16 31.88
N GLU A 62 35.32 17.62 31.04
CA GLU A 62 34.80 18.99 31.08
C GLU A 62 34.07 19.26 32.41
N ASP A 63 33.22 18.34 32.86
CA ASP A 63 32.48 18.51 34.11
C ASP A 63 33.39 18.45 35.34
N ILE A 64 34.36 17.53 35.39
CA ILE A 64 35.39 17.53 36.45
C ILE A 64 36.16 18.85 36.47
N SER A 65 36.56 19.38 35.31
CA SER A 65 37.28 20.65 35.22
C SER A 65 36.43 21.84 35.66
N ARG A 66 35.12 21.82 35.37
CA ARG A 66 34.12 22.78 35.85
C ARG A 66 33.95 22.68 37.37
N ASN A 67 33.80 21.48 37.92
CA ASN A 67 33.60 21.23 39.34
C ASN A 67 34.85 21.63 40.15
N ILE A 68 36.06 21.35 39.64
CA ILE A 68 37.33 21.83 40.22
C ILE A 68 37.37 23.35 40.29
N LYS A 69 36.96 24.08 39.23
CA LYS A 69 36.90 25.54 39.24
C LYS A 69 35.92 26.10 40.27
N ILE A 70 34.76 25.47 40.41
CA ILE A 70 33.75 25.86 41.43
C ILE A 70 34.30 25.62 42.84
N LEU A 71 34.86 24.44 43.12
CA LEU A 71 35.44 24.11 44.43
C LEU A 71 36.63 25.01 44.79
N ASN A 72 37.51 25.31 43.82
CA ASN A 72 38.61 26.27 43.96
C ASN A 72 38.09 27.66 44.36
N LYS A 73 37.06 28.16 43.68
CA LYS A 73 36.46 29.46 43.97
C LYS A 73 35.88 29.49 45.40
N ILE A 74 35.12 28.48 45.80
CA ILE A 74 34.53 28.39 47.16
C ILE A 74 35.61 28.40 48.25
N ALA A 75 36.70 27.66 48.04
CA ALA A 75 37.81 27.56 48.98
C ALA A 75 38.70 28.82 49.04
N GLU A 76 38.68 29.66 48.01
CA GLU A 76 39.37 30.96 47.93
C GLU A 76 38.51 32.11 48.48
N GLU A 77 37.19 32.08 48.26
CA GLU A 77 36.22 33.06 48.80
C GLU A 77 35.92 32.84 50.29
N GLY A 78 36.34 31.70 50.87
CA GLY A 78 36.21 31.44 52.31
C GLY A 78 34.76 31.26 52.78
N ILE A 79 33.85 30.88 51.88
CA ILE A 79 32.43 30.66 52.17
C ILE A 79 32.30 29.58 53.24
N GLU A 80 31.45 29.83 54.24
CA GLU A 80 31.16 28.91 55.35
C GLU A 80 30.77 27.52 54.83
N ASN A 81 31.64 26.54 55.07
CA ASN A 81 31.49 25.17 54.57
C ASN A 81 31.94 24.17 55.66
N SER A 82 31.44 22.94 55.56
CA SER A 82 31.65 21.92 56.60
C SER A 82 32.87 21.01 56.34
N PHE A 83 33.83 21.45 55.53
CA PHE A 83 35.12 20.77 55.43
C PHE A 83 35.99 21.11 56.63
N ASP A 84 36.78 20.15 57.11
CA ASP A 84 37.85 20.40 58.09
C ASP A 84 38.78 21.54 57.60
N PHE A 85 39.21 22.41 58.51
CA PHE A 85 40.17 23.48 58.24
C PHE A 85 41.49 22.96 57.64
N LYS A 86 41.89 21.71 57.92
CA LYS A 86 43.02 21.08 57.20
C LYS A 86 42.65 20.74 55.75
N SER A 87 41.46 20.18 55.50
CA SER A 87 41.05 19.68 54.18
C SER A 87 40.57 20.77 53.21
N ILE A 88 40.01 21.89 53.69
CA ILE A 88 39.64 23.03 52.81
C ILE A 88 40.83 23.57 52.01
N ASN A 89 42.06 23.44 52.54
CA ASN A 89 43.27 23.82 51.81
C ASN A 89 43.56 22.91 50.60
N PHE A 90 43.02 21.69 50.55
CA PHE A 90 43.14 20.82 49.38
C PHE A 90 42.32 21.35 48.21
N LEU A 91 41.16 21.92 48.50
CA LEU A 91 40.26 22.50 47.52
C LEU A 91 40.75 23.83 46.93
N LYS A 92 41.92 24.36 47.32
CA LYS A 92 42.48 25.59 46.73
C LYS A 92 43.23 25.29 45.43
N SER A 93 43.23 26.24 44.48
CA SER A 93 43.81 26.09 43.13
C SER A 93 45.28 25.62 43.08
N LYS A 94 46.09 25.97 44.08
CA LYS A 94 47.48 25.47 44.25
C LYS A 94 47.54 23.95 44.36
N ASN A 95 46.56 23.35 45.04
CA ASN A 95 46.49 21.95 45.40
C ASN A 95 45.53 21.16 44.50
N LEU A 96 44.32 21.66 44.23
CA LEU A 96 43.35 21.06 43.29
C LEU A 96 43.43 21.71 41.90
N LYS A 97 44.26 21.10 41.05
CA LYS A 97 44.45 21.46 39.63
C LYS A 97 43.59 20.59 38.71
N GLU A 98 43.33 21.11 37.51
CA GLU A 98 42.70 20.36 36.40
C GLU A 98 43.45 19.06 36.10
N ILE A 99 42.71 18.07 35.62
CA ILE A 99 43.21 16.71 35.33
C ILE A 99 43.75 16.66 33.90
N ASN A 100 44.98 16.15 33.75
CA ASN A 100 45.60 15.98 32.44
C ASN A 100 45.54 14.52 31.97
N ASP A 101 45.49 14.34 30.65
CA ASP A 101 45.27 13.05 30.00
C ASP A 101 46.39 12.03 30.27
N TYR A 102 47.62 12.51 30.40
CA TYR A 102 48.82 11.70 30.65
C TYR A 102 49.05 11.38 32.15
N GLU A 103 48.03 11.49 33.00
CA GLU A 103 48.14 11.31 34.45
C GLU A 103 47.43 10.06 34.99
N PHE A 104 46.98 9.17 34.10
CA PHE A 104 46.32 7.92 34.44
C PHE A 104 47.27 6.72 34.40
N PHE A 105 47.00 5.76 35.29
CA PHE A 105 47.73 4.50 35.40
C PHE A 105 46.73 3.34 35.51
N LYS A 106 46.97 2.25 34.77
CA LYS A 106 46.18 1.00 34.84
C LYS A 106 46.94 -0.04 35.65
N PHE A 107 46.46 -0.26 36.87
CA PHE A 107 46.85 -1.38 37.73
C PHE A 107 46.01 -2.59 37.35
N SER A 108 46.63 -3.73 37.04
CA SER A 108 45.88 -4.94 36.62
C SER A 108 46.31 -6.15 37.45
N ILE A 109 45.32 -6.93 37.86
CA ILE A 109 45.45 -8.23 38.53
C ILE A 109 45.04 -9.32 37.53
N ASP A 110 45.93 -10.28 37.31
CA ASP A 110 45.70 -11.46 36.47
C ASP A 110 45.24 -12.65 37.34
N LEU A 111 44.10 -13.23 36.97
CA LEU A 111 43.43 -14.32 37.66
C LEU A 111 43.63 -15.68 36.97
N ARG A 112 44.38 -15.75 35.86
CA ARG A 112 44.56 -17.00 35.08
C ARG A 112 45.22 -18.13 35.88
N ASP A 113 46.04 -17.79 36.86
CA ASP A 113 46.73 -18.75 37.76
C ASP A 113 45.81 -19.31 38.88
N ILE A 114 44.52 -18.93 38.92
CA ILE A 114 43.53 -19.43 39.88
C ILE A 114 42.77 -20.59 39.25
N ALA A 115 42.78 -21.76 39.89
CA ALA A 115 42.13 -22.97 39.35
C ALA A 115 40.60 -23.00 39.57
N ASN A 116 40.10 -22.42 40.67
CA ASN A 116 38.67 -22.43 40.99
C ASN A 116 37.93 -21.22 40.40
N GLN A 117 36.91 -21.48 39.59
CA GLN A 117 36.08 -20.45 38.95
C GLN A 117 35.27 -19.65 39.97
N ASP A 118 34.66 -20.30 40.97
CA ASP A 118 33.88 -19.62 42.01
C ASP A 118 34.74 -18.62 42.78
N THR A 119 36.00 -18.97 43.04
CA THR A 119 36.99 -18.09 43.67
C THR A 119 37.38 -16.93 42.76
N LYS A 120 37.50 -17.12 41.44
CA LYS A 120 37.73 -16.01 40.50
C LYS A 120 36.57 -15.03 40.50
N GLU A 121 35.33 -15.52 40.53
CA GLU A 121 34.12 -14.69 40.51
C GLU A 121 33.99 -13.89 41.81
N LEU A 122 34.17 -14.54 42.96
CA LEU A 122 34.20 -13.86 44.25
C LEU A 122 35.31 -12.79 44.35
N ILE A 123 36.49 -13.03 43.78
CA ILE A 123 37.57 -12.02 43.70
C ILE A 123 37.17 -10.82 42.83
N LYS A 124 36.44 -11.04 41.73
CA LYS A 124 35.95 -9.96 40.85
C LYS A 124 34.93 -9.09 41.57
N ASP A 125 33.98 -9.70 42.29
CA ASP A 125 32.97 -8.98 43.06
C ASP A 125 33.62 -8.14 44.17
N ILE A 126 34.53 -8.75 44.94
CA ILE A 126 35.31 -8.05 45.98
C ILE A 126 36.13 -6.89 45.38
N PHE A 127 36.71 -7.06 44.18
CA PHE A 127 37.45 -6.00 43.48
C PHE A 127 36.54 -4.85 43.07
N LEU A 128 35.35 -5.13 42.51
CA LEU A 128 34.35 -4.13 42.12
C LEU A 128 33.87 -3.29 43.31
N GLU A 129 33.68 -3.91 44.47
CA GLU A 129 33.29 -3.19 45.69
C GLU A 129 34.42 -2.40 46.36
N THR A 130 35.69 -2.57 45.94
CA THR A 130 36.83 -1.94 46.61
C THR A 130 37.07 -0.54 46.05
N LYS A 131 36.78 0.49 46.86
CA LYS A 131 36.91 1.90 46.44
C LYS A 131 38.36 2.39 46.56
N SER A 132 38.97 2.88 45.48
CA SER A 132 40.31 3.46 45.57
C SER A 132 40.31 4.87 46.18
N VAL A 133 41.48 5.30 46.66
CA VAL A 133 41.75 6.66 47.17
C VAL A 133 42.19 7.65 46.09
N SER A 134 42.21 7.28 44.81
CA SER A 134 42.43 8.21 43.70
C SER A 134 41.29 9.23 43.60
N LEU A 135 41.57 10.43 43.10
CA LEU A 135 40.54 11.43 42.80
C LEU A 135 39.60 11.00 41.66
N VAL A 136 40.06 10.16 40.72
CA VAL A 136 39.25 9.63 39.62
C VAL A 136 39.73 8.23 39.27
N ASP A 137 38.82 7.27 39.28
CA ASP A 137 39.09 5.87 39.04
C ASP A 137 37.98 5.16 38.24
N PHE A 138 38.43 4.22 37.43
CA PHE A 138 37.64 3.34 36.59
C PHE A 138 38.01 1.90 36.95
N VAL A 139 37.03 1.01 36.99
CA VAL A 139 37.19 -0.42 37.25
C VAL A 139 36.70 -1.20 36.02
N ASP A 140 37.62 -1.89 35.38
CA ASP A 140 37.41 -2.74 34.20
C ASP A 140 37.67 -4.19 34.60
N VAL A 141 36.62 -5.01 34.62
CA VAL A 141 36.70 -6.46 34.87
C VAL A 141 36.41 -7.17 33.55
N SER A 142 37.46 -7.71 32.93
CA SER A 142 37.39 -8.34 31.62
C SER A 142 38.06 -9.71 31.61
N GLY A 143 37.26 -10.75 31.35
CA GLY A 143 37.69 -12.15 31.32
C GLY A 143 38.30 -12.59 32.66
N ASP A 144 39.58 -12.97 32.62
CA ASP A 144 40.39 -13.36 33.78
C ASP A 144 41.31 -12.22 34.27
N SER A 145 40.93 -10.95 34.05
CA SER A 145 41.67 -9.80 34.54
C SER A 145 40.79 -8.76 35.22
N CYS A 146 41.25 -8.23 36.35
CA CYS A 146 40.64 -7.10 37.06
C CYS A 146 41.57 -5.89 36.96
N SER A 147 41.05 -4.75 36.52
CA SER A 147 41.83 -3.56 36.25
C SER A 147 41.28 -2.34 36.97
N LEU A 148 42.14 -1.64 37.72
CA LEU A 148 41.87 -0.33 38.28
C LEU A 148 42.66 0.71 37.46
N ILE A 149 41.97 1.54 36.68
CA ILE A 149 42.57 2.68 36.00
C ILE A 149 42.33 3.93 36.84
N TYR A 150 43.39 4.53 37.36
CA TYR A 150 43.29 5.59 38.36
C TYR A 150 44.14 6.82 37.99
N HIS A 151 43.67 8.01 38.36
CA HIS A 151 44.46 9.24 38.27
C HIS A 151 45.54 9.24 39.34
N LYS A 152 46.76 9.67 38.98
CA LYS A 152 47.93 9.63 39.87
C LYS A 152 47.77 10.39 41.19
N LYS A 153 46.77 11.25 41.31
CA LYS A 153 46.51 12.05 42.50
C LYS A 153 45.36 11.45 43.29
N GLY A 154 45.55 11.33 44.59
CA GLY A 154 44.56 10.77 45.51
C GLY A 154 44.44 11.58 46.78
N ALA A 155 43.36 11.34 47.52
CA ALA A 155 43.11 11.95 48.81
C ALA A 155 42.47 10.93 49.78
N PHE A 156 43.00 10.87 51.00
CA PHE A 156 42.50 10.01 52.08
C PHE A 156 42.98 10.50 53.45
N TYR A 157 42.51 9.86 54.53
CA TYR A 157 43.10 10.01 55.86
C TYR A 157 44.21 8.97 56.05
N TYR A 158 45.40 9.43 56.45
CA TYR A 158 46.52 8.61 56.86
C TYR A 158 46.84 8.93 58.33
N ASN A 159 46.71 7.94 59.22
CA ASN A 159 46.87 8.09 60.68
C ASN A 159 46.06 9.28 61.25
N ASN A 160 44.78 9.37 60.90
CA ASN A 160 43.85 10.44 61.27
C ASN A 160 44.20 11.86 60.78
N GLU A 161 45.26 12.03 59.99
CA GLU A 161 45.53 13.29 59.29
C GLU A 161 45.05 13.21 57.83
N PRO A 162 44.36 14.24 57.31
CA PRO A 162 43.97 14.28 55.91
C PRO A 162 45.21 14.52 55.02
N TYR A 163 45.30 13.83 53.89
CA TYR A 163 46.34 14.01 52.88
C TYR A 163 45.76 14.07 51.47
N MET A 164 46.33 14.92 50.62
CA MET A 164 46.15 14.88 49.16
C MET A 164 47.48 15.10 48.44
N CYS A 165 47.92 14.12 47.64
CA CYS A 165 49.19 14.18 46.92
C CYS A 165 49.18 13.31 45.65
N ASN A 166 50.23 13.45 44.84
CA ASN A 166 50.49 12.56 43.70
C ASN A 166 51.24 11.32 44.18
N ALA A 167 50.79 10.14 43.76
CA ALA A 167 51.43 8.85 43.93
C ALA A 167 52.68 8.72 43.04
N ARG A 168 53.62 7.86 43.45
CA ARG A 168 54.75 7.45 42.60
C ARG A 168 54.30 6.48 41.49
N GLU A 169 55.09 6.42 40.42
CA GLU A 169 54.81 5.58 39.25
C GLU A 169 55.12 4.09 39.49
N ASN A 170 55.94 3.76 40.49
CA ASN A 170 56.31 2.37 40.82
C ASN A 170 55.27 1.71 41.74
N ILE A 171 54.92 0.46 41.49
CA ILE A 171 53.97 -0.29 42.33
C ILE A 171 54.53 -0.44 43.76
N SER A 172 53.68 -0.17 44.74
CA SER A 172 53.95 -0.39 46.16
C SER A 172 52.93 -1.39 46.69
N MET A 173 53.35 -2.61 47.00
CA MET A 173 52.45 -3.68 47.49
C MET A 173 52.15 -3.61 48.99
N LEU A 174 52.90 -2.79 49.74
CA LEU A 174 52.79 -2.65 51.19
C LEU A 174 52.60 -1.19 51.57
N GLU A 175 51.74 -0.92 52.56
CA GLU A 175 51.52 0.42 53.12
C GLU A 175 52.65 0.87 54.09
N ASN A 176 53.89 0.47 53.81
CA ASN A 176 55.02 0.58 54.74
C ASN A 176 55.68 1.98 54.79
N TYR A 177 55.16 2.98 54.08
CA TYR A 177 55.79 4.30 53.95
C TYR A 177 55.56 5.21 55.17
N GLU A 178 56.47 6.15 55.40
CA GLU A 178 56.31 7.16 56.46
C GLU A 178 55.37 8.28 56.01
N VAL A 179 55.48 8.73 54.75
CA VAL A 179 54.59 9.74 54.15
C VAL A 179 54.02 9.20 52.84
N PRO A 180 52.71 9.35 52.54
CA PRO A 180 52.09 8.81 51.34
C PRO A 180 52.75 9.20 50.00
N LYS A 181 53.37 10.38 49.92
CA LYS A 181 54.08 10.91 48.74
C LYS A 181 55.31 10.09 48.30
N ASP A 182 55.84 9.25 49.19
CA ASP A 182 57.12 8.57 48.97
C ASP A 182 56.95 7.28 48.13
N ASN A 183 55.72 6.76 48.05
CA ASN A 183 55.36 5.52 47.37
C ASN A 183 54.10 5.69 46.50
N ASN A 184 53.65 4.61 45.87
CA ASN A 184 52.34 4.57 45.22
C ASN A 184 51.26 4.21 46.24
N PHE A 185 50.90 5.20 47.06
CA PHE A 185 49.92 5.05 48.14
C PHE A 185 48.54 4.62 47.64
N ILE A 186 48.16 4.98 46.40
CA ILE A 186 46.86 4.61 45.82
C ILE A 186 46.77 3.08 45.66
N VAL A 187 47.78 2.48 45.02
CA VAL A 187 47.82 1.02 44.84
C VAL A 187 48.09 0.30 46.15
N ALA A 188 48.98 0.82 47.02
CA ALA A 188 49.25 0.21 48.32
C ALA A 188 48.00 0.16 49.21
N ARG A 189 47.22 1.25 49.25
CA ARG A 189 46.00 1.33 50.04
C ARG A 189 44.88 0.49 49.45
N PHE A 190 44.70 0.53 48.12
CA PHE A 190 43.75 -0.33 47.43
C PHE A 190 44.06 -1.82 47.66
N LEU A 191 45.33 -2.22 47.65
CA LEU A 191 45.76 -3.58 47.97
C LEU A 191 45.51 -3.97 49.43
N PHE A 192 45.65 -3.03 50.38
CA PHE A 192 45.31 -3.27 51.79
C PHE A 192 43.79 -3.45 51.99
N ASP A 193 42.98 -2.53 51.45
CA ASP A 193 41.53 -2.59 51.55
C ASP A 193 41.00 -3.87 50.83
N LEU A 194 41.59 -4.24 49.68
CA LEU A 194 41.32 -5.49 48.96
C LEU A 194 41.72 -6.74 49.77
N ALA A 195 42.95 -6.79 50.30
CA ALA A 195 43.46 -7.92 51.06
C ALA A 195 42.62 -8.18 52.32
N SER A 196 42.16 -7.12 53.00
CA SER A 196 41.28 -7.22 54.17
C SER A 196 39.97 -7.93 53.80
N LYS A 197 39.31 -7.51 52.71
CA LYS A 197 38.09 -8.17 52.22
C LYS A 197 38.34 -9.62 51.76
N LEU A 198 39.48 -9.90 51.12
CA LEU A 198 39.82 -11.27 50.72
C LEU A 198 39.95 -12.19 51.96
N ASP A 199 40.52 -11.70 53.06
CA ASP A 199 40.61 -12.43 54.33
C ASP A 199 39.23 -12.65 54.98
N ASP A 200 38.38 -11.62 55.01
CA ASP A 200 36.97 -11.73 55.47
C ASP A 200 36.20 -12.84 54.72
N HIS A 201 36.50 -13.03 53.43
CA HIS A 201 35.95 -14.08 52.57
C HIS A 201 36.76 -15.40 52.55
N ASN A 202 37.74 -15.56 53.45
CA ASN A 202 38.62 -16.75 53.60
C ASN A 202 39.47 -17.09 52.35
N ILE A 203 39.76 -16.12 51.49
CA ILE A 203 40.60 -16.30 50.29
C ILE A 203 42.07 -16.11 50.66
N ARG A 204 42.85 -17.19 50.63
CA ARG A 204 44.29 -17.21 51.00
C ARG A 204 45.25 -17.09 49.82
N GLU A 205 44.90 -16.25 48.86
CA GLU A 205 45.76 -15.98 47.71
C GLU A 205 46.95 -15.07 48.09
N SER A 206 47.99 -15.06 47.25
CA SER A 206 49.15 -14.17 47.43
C SER A 206 49.36 -13.29 46.22
N PHE A 207 49.75 -12.04 46.46
CA PHE A 207 50.04 -11.05 45.43
C PHE A 207 51.48 -11.21 44.95
N CYS A 208 51.69 -11.18 43.63
CA CYS A 208 52.98 -11.44 43.01
C CYS A 208 53.36 -10.35 42.01
N MET A 209 54.53 -9.74 42.18
CA MET A 209 55.16 -8.89 41.17
C MET A 209 56.22 -9.68 40.41
N ASN A 210 56.14 -9.70 39.09
CA ASN A 210 57.18 -10.27 38.24
C ASN A 210 58.07 -9.13 37.69
N TYR A 211 59.34 -9.10 38.07
CA TYR A 211 60.30 -8.12 37.54
C TYR A 211 60.95 -8.61 36.23
N ALA A 212 61.47 -7.68 35.42
CA ALA A 212 62.07 -7.99 34.11
C ALA A 212 63.34 -8.87 34.17
N ASN A 213 63.95 -9.00 35.34
CA ASN A 213 65.08 -9.91 35.61
C ASN A 213 64.64 -11.35 35.98
N GLY A 214 63.33 -11.63 36.01
CA GLY A 214 62.76 -12.92 36.41
C GLY A 214 62.57 -13.09 37.92
N GLU A 215 62.96 -12.11 38.75
CA GLU A 215 62.69 -12.15 40.19
C GLU A 215 61.19 -11.95 40.46
N LYS A 216 60.66 -12.77 41.37
CA LYS A 216 59.28 -12.66 41.86
C LYS A 216 59.27 -12.08 43.26
N ASN A 217 58.54 -10.99 43.46
CA ASN A 217 58.28 -10.41 44.77
C ASN A 217 56.87 -10.80 45.18
N ILE A 218 56.78 -11.73 46.13
CA ILE A 218 55.53 -12.34 46.59
C ILE A 218 55.18 -11.74 47.95
N LYS A 219 53.92 -11.37 48.13
CA LYS A 219 53.35 -10.78 49.34
C LYS A 219 52.07 -11.52 49.71
N TYR A 220 52.05 -12.10 50.90
CA TYR A 220 50.87 -12.77 51.45
C TYR A 220 49.87 -11.74 51.98
N ILE A 221 48.58 -12.11 52.01
CA ILE A 221 47.50 -11.24 52.49
C ILE A 221 47.77 -10.77 53.92
N GLU A 222 48.22 -11.67 54.79
CA GLU A 222 48.54 -11.39 56.19
C GLU A 222 49.69 -10.38 56.33
N GLU A 223 50.68 -10.39 55.43
CA GLU A 223 51.77 -9.39 55.41
C GLU A 223 51.24 -8.00 55.01
N ILE A 224 50.34 -7.94 54.03
CA ILE A 224 49.74 -6.68 53.57
C ILE A 224 48.85 -6.09 54.67
N ILE A 225 47.98 -6.90 55.29
CA ILE A 225 47.11 -6.49 56.40
C ILE A 225 47.96 -6.00 57.59
N HIS A 226 49.02 -6.73 57.95
CA HIS A 226 49.94 -6.32 59.02
C HIS A 226 50.56 -4.94 58.73
N TRP A 227 51.11 -4.71 57.54
CA TRP A 227 51.68 -3.39 57.21
C TRP A 227 50.65 -2.26 57.08
N GLY A 228 49.41 -2.53 56.70
CA GLY A 228 48.35 -1.51 56.60
C GLY A 228 47.72 -1.12 57.94
N THR A 229 47.74 -2.03 58.93
CA THR A 229 47.20 -1.80 60.28
C THR A 229 48.14 -1.06 61.24
N LEU A 230 49.46 -1.12 61.01
CA LEU A 230 50.46 -0.43 61.84
C LEU A 230 50.42 1.10 61.69
N ASN A 231 50.64 1.79 62.80
CA ASN A 231 50.83 3.25 62.87
C ASN A 231 52.20 3.67 62.31
N ALA A 232 52.38 4.97 62.00
CA ALA A 232 53.65 5.49 61.46
C ALA A 232 54.87 5.25 62.36
N GLU A 233 54.70 5.28 63.69
CA GLU A 233 55.81 5.06 64.64
C GLU A 233 56.22 3.59 64.65
N GLU A 234 55.27 2.67 64.78
CA GLU A 234 55.49 1.22 64.72
C GLU A 234 56.12 0.80 63.37
N LYS A 235 55.66 1.39 62.26
CA LYS A 235 56.27 1.21 60.92
C LYS A 235 57.74 1.65 60.88
N ARG A 236 58.11 2.70 61.62
CA ARG A 236 59.48 3.22 61.71
C ARG A 236 60.37 2.27 62.53
N GLU A 237 59.87 1.80 63.67
CA GLU A 237 60.57 0.85 64.54
C GLU A 237 60.79 -0.51 63.86
N LEU A 238 59.75 -1.08 63.26
CA LEU A 238 59.85 -2.38 62.57
C LEU A 238 60.83 -2.29 61.39
N LYS A 239 60.82 -1.18 60.63
CA LYS A 239 61.83 -0.92 59.58
C LYS A 239 63.25 -0.80 60.13
N ALA A 240 63.43 -0.16 61.29
CA ALA A 240 64.73 -0.05 61.93
C ALA A 240 65.25 -1.44 62.35
N MET A 241 64.42 -2.26 63.00
CA MET A 241 64.77 -3.64 63.38
C MET A 241 65.11 -4.50 62.15
N ILE A 242 64.30 -4.48 61.09
CA ILE A 242 64.57 -5.23 59.85
C ILE A 242 65.90 -4.78 59.21
N LYS A 243 66.21 -3.47 59.25
CA LYS A 243 67.47 -2.94 58.70
C LYS A 243 68.69 -3.36 59.55
N GLU A 244 68.57 -3.33 60.87
CA GLU A 244 69.62 -3.76 61.80
C GLU A 244 69.88 -5.27 61.68
N GLN A 245 68.83 -6.09 61.63
CA GLN A 245 68.93 -7.54 61.45
C GLN A 245 69.57 -7.92 60.10
N LYS A 246 69.25 -7.19 59.02
CA LYS A 246 69.91 -7.37 57.71
C LYS A 246 71.40 -7.02 57.75
N ALA A 247 71.75 -5.88 58.36
CA ALA A 247 73.15 -5.50 58.52
C ALA A 247 73.94 -6.54 59.33
N LEU A 248 73.37 -7.06 60.43
CA LEU A 248 73.96 -8.11 61.25
C LEU A 248 74.18 -9.43 60.47
N SER A 249 73.22 -9.81 59.63
CA SER A 249 73.32 -10.98 58.76
C SER A 249 74.38 -10.81 57.66
N ASP A 250 74.46 -9.63 57.04
CA ASP A 250 75.42 -9.37 55.97
C ASP A 250 76.87 -9.28 56.50
N ASP A 251 77.09 -8.69 57.68
CA ASP A 251 78.37 -8.75 58.39
C ASP A 251 78.74 -10.19 58.78
N SER A 252 77.79 -10.96 59.30
CA SER A 252 77.98 -12.39 59.62
C SER A 252 78.42 -13.19 58.41
N LYS A 253 77.78 -12.98 57.25
CA LYS A 253 78.14 -13.62 55.96
C LYS A 253 79.53 -13.19 55.48
N ALA A 254 79.89 -11.91 55.61
CA ALA A 254 81.20 -11.41 55.21
C ALA A 254 82.32 -12.04 56.06
N GLN A 255 82.12 -12.13 57.38
CA GLN A 255 83.05 -12.78 58.30
C GLN A 255 83.17 -14.29 58.02
N ALA A 256 82.04 -15.01 57.88
CA ALA A 256 82.03 -16.43 57.57
C ALA A 256 82.75 -16.77 56.25
N LYS A 257 82.53 -15.98 55.18
CA LYS A 257 83.26 -16.13 53.90
C LYS A 257 84.76 -15.94 54.04
N ASN A 258 85.20 -15.01 54.89
CA ASN A 258 86.63 -14.74 55.08
C ASN A 258 87.30 -15.83 55.94
N GLU A 259 86.66 -16.30 57.01
CA GLU A 259 87.15 -17.44 57.80
C GLU A 259 87.25 -18.71 56.94
N LEU A 260 86.24 -19.04 56.13
CA LEU A 260 86.29 -20.22 55.25
C LEU A 260 87.40 -20.15 54.20
N LYS A 261 87.74 -18.95 53.69
CA LYS A 261 88.91 -18.77 52.82
C LYS A 261 90.22 -19.02 53.57
N LEU A 262 90.32 -18.57 54.82
CA LEU A 262 91.50 -18.78 55.68
C LEU A 262 91.66 -20.26 56.05
N GLU A 263 90.58 -20.94 56.44
CA GLU A 263 90.57 -22.40 56.68
C GLU A 263 90.97 -23.19 55.42
N ALA A 264 90.40 -22.84 54.26
CA ALA A 264 90.74 -23.47 52.99
C ALA A 264 92.22 -23.28 52.63
N ASN A 265 92.78 -22.08 52.85
CA ASN A 265 94.20 -21.81 52.61
C ASN A 265 95.11 -22.53 53.62
N ALA A 266 94.73 -22.60 54.91
CA ALA A 266 95.47 -23.34 55.92
C ALA A 266 95.47 -24.86 55.68
N SER A 267 94.41 -25.40 55.07
CA SER A 267 94.32 -26.83 54.72
C SER A 267 95.13 -27.25 53.49
N ARG A 268 95.75 -26.31 52.76
CA ARG A 268 96.60 -26.60 51.59
C ARG A 268 98.01 -27.02 52.02
N THR A 269 98.29 -28.31 52.00
CA THR A 269 99.64 -28.88 52.16
C THR A 269 100.49 -28.70 50.90
N SER A 270 100.82 -27.45 50.55
CA SER A 270 101.75 -27.13 49.44
C SER A 270 102.62 -25.94 49.81
N LEU A 271 103.88 -26.22 50.15
CA LEU A 271 105.00 -25.34 50.51
C LEU A 271 104.72 -24.18 51.49
N LYS A 272 105.50 -24.13 52.58
CA LYS A 272 105.47 -23.00 53.52
C LYS A 272 105.71 -21.68 52.77
N GLN A 273 104.76 -20.75 52.86
CA GLN A 273 105.08 -19.33 52.73
C GLN A 273 105.75 -18.89 54.04
N GLU A 274 107.07 -18.80 54.00
CA GLU A 274 107.83 -17.93 54.90
C GLU A 274 107.20 -16.51 54.81
N ASP A 275 107.04 -15.86 55.98
CA ASP A 275 106.24 -14.63 56.27
C ASP A 275 104.88 -14.83 56.99
N THR A 276 104.47 -16.07 57.32
CA THR A 276 103.20 -16.29 58.03
C THR A 276 103.25 -16.02 59.56
N GLU A 277 104.42 -16.02 60.21
CA GLU A 277 104.51 -15.82 61.67
C GLU A 277 104.30 -14.36 62.12
N THR A 278 104.62 -13.37 61.28
CA THR A 278 104.41 -11.94 61.60
C THR A 278 102.96 -11.50 61.48
N VAL A 279 102.13 -12.24 60.72
CA VAL A 279 100.69 -12.00 60.59
C VAL A 279 99.90 -12.77 61.66
N LEU A 280 100.28 -14.02 61.96
CA LEU A 280 99.59 -14.86 62.94
C LEU A 280 99.60 -14.35 64.39
N GLN A 281 100.55 -13.49 64.77
CA GLN A 281 100.55 -12.84 66.09
C GLN A 281 99.63 -11.62 66.19
N LYS A 282 99.22 -11.00 65.09
CA LYS A 282 98.28 -9.85 65.11
C LYS A 282 96.81 -10.29 65.14
N ASP A 283 96.45 -11.31 64.35
CA ASP A 283 95.05 -11.73 64.20
C ASP A 283 94.58 -12.81 65.19
N LYS A 284 95.43 -13.27 66.12
CA LYS A 284 94.99 -14.02 67.32
C LYS A 284 94.47 -13.13 68.45
N SER A 285 94.52 -11.80 68.27
CA SER A 285 93.73 -10.91 69.13
C SER A 285 92.25 -11.14 68.83
N ILE A 286 91.50 -11.55 69.86
CA ILE A 286 90.03 -11.49 69.83
C ILE A 286 89.69 -10.03 69.51
N LYS A 287 89.13 -9.77 68.32
CA LYS A 287 88.68 -8.42 67.95
C LYS A 287 87.51 -8.04 68.84
N LEU A 288 87.83 -7.46 69.99
CA LEU A 288 86.92 -6.76 70.87
C LEU A 288 86.48 -5.48 70.15
N TYR A 289 85.53 -5.63 69.22
CA TYR A 289 85.07 -4.59 68.29
C TYR A 289 84.52 -3.31 68.97
N ASN A 290 84.44 -3.27 70.31
CA ASN A 290 83.73 -2.24 71.06
C ASN A 290 84.63 -1.40 72.00
N ILE A 291 85.94 -1.66 72.09
CA ILE A 291 86.83 -0.85 72.95
C ILE A 291 87.17 0.49 72.28
N THR A 292 87.46 0.49 70.98
CA THR A 292 87.88 1.69 70.21
C THR A 292 86.80 2.76 70.09
N ASP A 293 85.52 2.41 70.26
CA ASP A 293 84.43 3.38 70.26
C ASP A 293 84.05 3.83 71.67
N PHE A 294 84.30 3.00 72.69
CA PHE A 294 84.25 3.41 74.11
C PHE A 294 85.30 4.49 74.43
N GLU A 295 86.51 4.37 73.90
CA GLU A 295 87.60 5.36 74.09
C GLU A 295 87.25 6.73 73.49
N LYS A 296 86.58 6.76 72.32
CA LYS A 296 86.12 8.01 71.70
C LYS A 296 85.00 8.67 72.49
N GLU A 297 84.01 7.90 72.96
CA GLU A 297 82.94 8.45 73.82
C GLU A 297 83.45 8.93 75.18
N GLN A 298 84.51 8.34 75.73
CA GLN A 298 85.12 8.82 76.98
C GLN A 298 85.81 10.18 76.79
N GLN A 299 86.54 10.38 75.68
CA GLN A 299 87.19 11.66 75.37
C GLN A 299 86.20 12.83 75.15
N GLU A 300 84.97 12.55 74.70
CA GLU A 300 83.91 13.59 74.63
C GLU A 300 83.28 13.88 76.00
N LYS A 301 83.14 12.86 76.87
CA LYS A 301 82.53 12.99 78.21
C LYS A 301 83.42 13.74 79.22
N GLU A 302 84.73 13.73 79.05
CA GLU A 302 85.65 14.48 79.94
C GLU A 302 85.48 16.01 79.88
N LYS A 303 84.78 16.55 78.88
CA LYS A 303 84.54 18.01 78.75
C LYS A 303 83.33 18.54 79.54
N THR A 304 82.51 17.68 80.17
CA THR A 304 81.29 18.11 80.88
C THR A 304 81.12 17.41 82.23
N LEU A 305 81.85 17.87 83.25
CA LEU A 305 81.78 17.33 84.60
C LEU A 305 81.38 18.37 85.66
N HIS A 306 80.12 18.33 86.11
CA HIS A 306 79.69 18.81 87.43
C HIS A 306 78.38 18.11 87.87
N SER A 307 78.14 18.08 89.19
CA SER A 307 77.11 17.34 89.95
C SER A 307 77.32 15.82 90.11
N VAL A 308 77.13 15.33 91.34
CA VAL A 308 77.57 14.00 91.82
C VAL A 308 76.41 12.99 91.97
N ASP A 309 75.16 13.45 91.97
CA ASP A 309 74.00 12.58 92.22
C ASP A 309 73.61 11.65 91.03
N ASN A 310 74.18 11.88 89.85
CA ASN A 310 73.88 11.13 88.61
C ASN A 310 74.64 9.80 88.45
N LEU A 311 75.32 9.29 89.48
CA LEU A 311 76.21 8.12 89.33
C LEU A 311 75.47 6.77 89.24
N LYS A 312 74.36 6.58 89.97
CA LYS A 312 73.65 5.28 89.96
C LYS A 312 72.83 5.04 88.69
N GLU A 313 72.12 6.05 88.20
CA GLU A 313 71.38 5.94 86.93
C GLU A 313 72.33 5.79 85.73
N LYS A 314 73.45 6.51 85.70
CA LYS A 314 74.49 6.29 84.69
C LYS A 314 75.12 4.90 84.77
N HIS A 315 75.32 4.33 85.95
CA HIS A 315 75.88 2.98 86.09
C HIS A 315 74.91 1.92 85.53
N ASN A 316 73.62 2.00 85.87
CA ASN A 316 72.60 1.09 85.30
C ASN A 316 72.50 1.25 83.78
N GLN A 317 72.36 2.47 83.26
CA GLN A 317 72.33 2.72 81.80
C GLN A 317 73.61 2.27 81.07
N THR A 318 74.76 2.25 81.74
CA THR A 318 76.01 1.74 81.17
C THR A 318 76.04 0.20 81.19
N GLN A 319 75.48 -0.41 82.24
CA GLN A 319 75.39 -1.86 82.39
C GLN A 319 74.37 -2.46 81.41
N ASP A 320 73.19 -1.86 81.27
CA ASP A 320 72.18 -2.25 80.27
C ASP A 320 72.74 -2.16 78.83
N LYS A 321 73.54 -1.12 78.55
CA LYS A 321 74.26 -0.99 77.27
C LYS A 321 75.28 -2.11 77.08
N ILE A 322 76.09 -2.43 78.09
CA ILE A 322 77.05 -3.54 78.04
C ILE A 322 76.33 -4.87 77.79
N GLU A 323 75.23 -5.15 78.50
CA GLU A 323 74.43 -6.36 78.30
C GLU A 323 73.83 -6.43 76.88
N SER A 324 73.31 -5.31 76.35
CA SER A 324 72.83 -5.24 74.96
C SER A 324 73.94 -5.49 73.92
N ILE A 325 75.16 -4.99 74.17
CA ILE A 325 76.32 -5.18 73.31
C ILE A 325 76.80 -6.64 73.36
N VAL A 326 76.85 -7.24 74.55
CA VAL A 326 77.18 -8.64 74.74
C VAL A 326 76.17 -9.53 74.03
N ALA A 327 74.86 -9.29 74.20
CA ALA A 327 73.80 -10.01 73.51
C ALA A 327 73.96 -9.94 71.97
N LYS A 328 74.15 -8.74 71.40
CA LYS A 328 74.41 -8.56 69.97
C LYS A 328 75.67 -9.30 69.49
N SER A 329 76.74 -9.33 70.30
CA SER A 329 77.97 -10.06 69.95
C SER A 329 77.83 -11.58 69.98
N ILE A 330 77.06 -12.12 70.92
CA ILE A 330 76.72 -13.54 70.99
C ILE A 330 75.85 -13.94 69.79
N GLU A 331 74.87 -13.10 69.45
CA GLU A 331 74.02 -13.32 68.29
C GLU A 331 74.79 -13.25 66.96
N LEU A 332 75.68 -12.26 66.80
CA LEU A 332 76.60 -12.18 65.66
C LEU A 332 77.45 -13.45 65.52
N TYR A 333 78.04 -13.95 66.61
CA TYR A 333 78.83 -15.19 66.58
C TYR A 333 77.97 -16.41 66.19
N LYS A 334 76.76 -16.53 66.74
CA LYS A 334 75.81 -17.60 66.40
C LYS A 334 75.40 -17.53 64.93
N GLN A 335 75.08 -16.34 64.41
CA GLN A 335 74.74 -16.13 63.00
C GLN A 335 75.94 -16.46 62.09
N LYS A 336 77.16 -16.05 62.46
CA LYS A 336 78.40 -16.36 61.72
C LYS A 336 78.63 -17.88 61.60
N GLU A 337 78.51 -18.65 62.69
CA GLU A 337 78.70 -20.11 62.62
C GLU A 337 77.58 -20.80 61.80
N ILE A 338 76.33 -20.32 61.88
CA ILE A 338 75.24 -20.79 61.00
C ILE A 338 75.60 -20.52 59.53
N GLU A 339 75.98 -19.29 59.17
CA GLU A 339 76.36 -18.94 57.79
C GLU A 339 77.61 -19.70 57.31
N LYS A 340 78.54 -20.01 58.21
CA LYS A 340 79.70 -20.86 57.92
C LYS A 340 79.29 -22.30 57.58
N THR A 341 78.30 -22.87 58.27
CA THR A 341 77.71 -24.15 57.89
C THR A 341 76.92 -24.06 56.57
N ASN A 342 76.16 -22.99 56.35
CA ASN A 342 75.44 -22.75 55.10
C ASN A 342 76.40 -22.72 53.89
N PHE A 343 77.53 -22.00 53.95
CA PHE A 343 78.50 -21.97 52.84
C PHE A 343 79.19 -23.31 52.60
N ARG A 344 79.42 -24.12 53.64
CA ARG A 344 79.94 -25.49 53.48
C ARG A 344 78.92 -26.38 52.77
N LEU A 345 77.64 -26.29 53.15
CA LEU A 345 76.53 -27.02 52.52
C LEU A 345 76.27 -26.54 51.08
N GLU A 346 76.27 -25.24 50.82
CA GLU A 346 76.09 -24.66 49.47
C GLU A 346 77.20 -25.12 48.51
N LYS A 347 78.44 -25.17 49.00
CA LYS A 347 79.56 -25.73 48.24
C LYS A 347 79.39 -27.25 48.04
N ALA A 348 79.04 -27.98 49.09
CA ALA A 348 78.81 -29.42 49.00
C ALA A 348 77.70 -29.77 48.00
N GLN A 349 76.63 -28.96 47.95
CA GLN A 349 75.52 -29.05 47.01
C GLN A 349 75.98 -28.77 45.56
N LYS A 350 76.81 -27.75 45.34
CA LYS A 350 77.41 -27.48 44.01
C LYS A 350 78.30 -28.63 43.54
N ASP A 351 79.20 -29.10 44.41
CA ASP A 351 80.08 -30.24 44.13
C ASP A 351 79.28 -31.55 43.93
N SER A 352 78.10 -31.67 44.56
CA SER A 352 77.22 -32.86 44.45
C SER A 352 76.63 -33.05 43.07
N ALA A 353 76.46 -31.98 42.27
CA ALA A 353 76.01 -32.10 40.89
C ALA A 353 77.05 -32.83 40.02
N SER A 354 78.34 -32.59 40.26
CA SER A 354 79.43 -33.34 39.61
C SER A 354 79.47 -34.79 40.08
N ALA A 355 79.37 -35.03 41.40
CA ALA A 355 79.30 -36.37 41.97
C ALA A 355 78.08 -37.17 41.47
N TYR A 356 76.94 -36.51 41.25
CA TYR A 356 75.74 -37.11 40.66
C TYR A 356 75.92 -37.45 39.17
N ASN A 357 76.58 -36.59 38.40
CA ASN A 357 76.90 -36.90 37.01
C ASN A 357 77.84 -38.11 36.90
N ASP A 358 78.88 -38.19 37.75
CA ASP A 358 79.73 -39.39 37.84
C ASP A 358 78.91 -40.64 38.24
N LEU A 359 77.93 -40.52 39.15
CA LEU A 359 77.00 -41.60 39.52
C LEU A 359 76.27 -42.13 38.30
N ARG A 360 75.68 -41.22 37.54
CA ARG A 360 74.92 -41.51 36.34
C ARG A 360 75.81 -42.13 35.26
N ASP A 361 77.04 -41.66 35.10
CA ASP A 361 78.00 -42.24 34.17
C ASP A 361 78.46 -43.65 34.61
N TYR A 362 78.69 -43.90 35.90
CA TYR A 362 78.97 -45.25 36.40
C TYR A 362 77.78 -46.21 36.17
N LEU A 363 76.54 -45.75 36.36
CA LEU A 363 75.34 -46.54 36.05
C LEU A 363 75.17 -46.79 34.55
N TYR A 364 75.42 -45.79 33.69
CA TYR A 364 75.39 -45.99 32.23
C TYR A 364 76.45 -46.98 31.74
N ASN A 365 77.60 -47.02 32.39
CA ASN A 365 78.65 -48.00 32.14
C ASN A 365 78.35 -49.39 32.75
N GLY A 366 77.16 -49.61 33.31
CA GLY A 366 76.68 -50.91 33.76
C GLY A 366 77.10 -51.33 35.16
N LEU A 367 77.69 -50.43 35.97
CA LEU A 367 77.95 -50.73 37.39
C LEU A 367 76.64 -50.79 38.18
N SER A 368 76.62 -51.60 39.25
CA SER A 368 75.49 -51.59 40.17
C SER A 368 75.45 -50.30 40.99
N ILE A 369 74.27 -49.91 41.48
CA ILE A 369 74.08 -48.71 42.31
C ILE A 369 75.02 -48.69 43.52
N LEU A 370 75.24 -49.85 44.16
CA LEU A 370 76.11 -49.96 45.32
C LEU A 370 77.60 -49.79 44.98
N GLU A 371 78.03 -50.14 43.77
CA GLU A 371 79.40 -49.95 43.30
C GLU A 371 79.63 -48.51 42.81
N ALA A 372 78.66 -47.95 42.07
CA ALA A 372 78.67 -46.54 41.66
C ALA A 372 78.76 -45.60 42.88
N MET A 373 77.96 -45.87 43.93
CA MET A 373 78.00 -45.12 45.19
C MET A 373 79.36 -45.25 45.90
N LYS A 374 79.97 -46.45 45.95
CA LYS A 374 81.30 -46.63 46.54
C LYS A 374 82.40 -45.88 45.78
N ASN A 375 82.32 -45.84 44.44
CA ASN A 375 83.28 -45.10 43.62
C ASN A 375 83.20 -43.59 43.89
N ILE A 376 82.00 -43.05 44.09
CA ILE A 376 81.80 -41.64 44.47
C ILE A 376 82.30 -41.37 45.87
N GLN A 377 82.04 -42.26 46.83
CA GLN A 377 82.57 -42.14 48.21
C GLN A 377 84.10 -42.08 48.22
N GLN A 378 84.78 -42.79 47.32
CA GLN A 378 86.23 -42.73 47.17
C GLN A 378 86.71 -41.44 46.50
N LYS A 379 85.98 -40.93 45.50
CA LYS A 379 86.34 -39.73 44.71
C LYS A 379 86.06 -38.43 45.45
N TYR A 380 84.88 -38.30 46.06
CA TYR A 380 84.39 -37.12 46.77
C TYR A 380 84.40 -37.38 48.27
N ARG A 381 85.55 -37.15 48.93
CA ARG A 381 85.78 -37.41 50.37
C ARG A 381 84.89 -36.61 51.35
N ASN A 382 83.90 -35.86 50.86
CA ASN A 382 82.98 -35.05 51.68
C ASN A 382 81.62 -35.74 51.75
N GLU A 383 81.20 -36.15 52.96
CA GLU A 383 79.94 -36.86 53.19
C GLU A 383 78.72 -36.07 52.71
N ASP A 384 78.67 -34.75 52.93
CA ASP A 384 77.56 -33.92 52.48
C ASP A 384 77.42 -33.94 50.95
N THR A 385 78.53 -33.89 50.21
CA THR A 385 78.57 -33.97 48.75
C THR A 385 78.03 -35.31 48.24
N ILE A 386 78.40 -36.42 48.90
CA ILE A 386 77.91 -37.77 48.59
C ILE A 386 76.41 -37.87 48.90
N ASN A 387 75.98 -37.36 50.05
CA ASN A 387 74.58 -37.42 50.51
C ASN A 387 73.66 -36.60 49.57
N PHE A 388 74.05 -35.39 49.17
CA PHE A 388 73.30 -34.62 48.19
C PHE A 388 73.24 -35.30 46.81
N ALA A 389 74.32 -35.94 46.35
CA ALA A 389 74.29 -36.71 45.10
C ALA A 389 73.34 -37.93 45.19
N SER A 390 73.31 -38.62 46.34
CA SER A 390 72.37 -39.70 46.64
C SER A 390 70.92 -39.22 46.67
N LEU A 391 70.66 -38.01 47.19
CA LEU A 391 69.33 -37.39 47.17
C LEU A 391 68.88 -37.00 45.75
N LEU A 392 69.79 -36.49 44.91
CA LEU A 392 69.50 -36.23 43.49
C LEU A 392 69.16 -37.51 42.74
N PHE A 393 69.89 -38.60 42.99
CA PHE A 393 69.59 -39.92 42.42
C PHE A 393 68.24 -40.46 42.92
N SER A 394 67.96 -40.33 44.23
CA SER A 394 66.69 -40.74 44.83
C SER A 394 65.49 -39.97 44.26
N LYS A 395 65.66 -38.67 44.00
CA LYS A 395 64.67 -37.84 43.31
C LYS A 395 64.35 -38.38 41.92
N ASP A 396 65.35 -38.78 41.14
CA ASP A 396 65.13 -39.30 39.79
C ASP A 396 64.47 -40.69 39.79
N ILE A 397 64.75 -41.54 40.79
CA ILE A 397 63.98 -42.78 41.02
C ILE A 397 62.50 -42.47 41.30
N LEU A 398 62.21 -41.51 42.19
CA LEU A 398 60.83 -41.13 42.51
C LEU A 398 60.11 -40.50 41.31
N ASN A 399 60.80 -39.70 40.50
CA ASN A 399 60.27 -39.15 39.25
C ASN A 399 59.93 -40.24 38.23
N LEU A 400 60.78 -41.27 38.10
CA LEU A 400 60.50 -42.42 37.24
C LEU A 400 59.25 -43.17 37.71
N ARG A 401 59.17 -43.48 39.01
CA ARG A 401 57.99 -44.14 39.59
C ARG A 401 56.71 -43.33 39.38
N SER A 402 56.74 -42.02 39.59
CA SER A 402 55.57 -41.15 39.36
C SER A 402 55.10 -41.21 37.90
N LYS A 403 56.03 -41.32 36.94
CA LYS A 403 55.71 -41.48 35.51
C LYS A 403 55.20 -42.88 35.18
N GLU A 404 55.68 -43.92 35.86
CA GLU A 404 55.11 -45.27 35.74
C GLU A 404 53.65 -45.31 36.23
N GLU A 405 53.37 -44.67 37.37
CA GLU A 405 52.00 -44.55 37.92
C GLU A 405 51.09 -43.73 36.96
N GLU A 406 51.59 -42.65 36.36
CA GLU A 406 50.91 -41.88 35.30
C GLU A 406 50.62 -42.72 34.03
N ILE A 407 51.61 -43.47 33.55
CA ILE A 407 51.47 -44.37 32.39
C ILE A 407 50.43 -45.47 32.66
N ILE A 408 50.36 -46.00 33.89
CA ILE A 408 49.34 -46.98 34.30
C ILE A 408 47.94 -46.34 34.26
N ALA A 409 47.78 -45.12 34.79
CA ALA A 409 46.51 -44.39 34.76
C ALA A 409 46.04 -44.10 33.32
N LEU A 410 46.91 -43.57 32.47
CA LEU A 410 46.60 -43.25 31.06
C LEU A 410 46.25 -44.49 30.23
N ASN A 411 46.88 -45.65 30.49
CA ASN A 411 46.51 -46.89 29.82
C ASN A 411 45.12 -47.39 30.25
N LYS A 412 44.76 -47.21 31.53
CA LYS A 412 43.41 -47.55 32.03
C LYS A 412 42.34 -46.66 31.40
N GLU A 413 42.57 -45.35 31.35
CA GLU A 413 41.67 -44.38 30.70
C GLU A 413 41.48 -44.71 29.21
N LYS A 414 42.57 -45.01 28.50
CA LYS A 414 42.55 -45.44 27.09
C LYS A 414 41.70 -46.71 26.87
N ASP A 415 41.74 -47.68 27.78
CA ASP A 415 40.93 -48.90 27.67
C ASP A 415 39.46 -48.67 28.08
N GLU A 416 39.17 -47.67 28.92
CA GLU A 416 37.81 -47.20 29.22
C GLU A 416 37.21 -46.48 28.00
N LEU A 417 37.92 -45.51 27.40
CA LEU A 417 37.52 -44.81 26.18
C LEU A 417 37.33 -45.76 24.98
N ARG A 418 38.13 -46.83 24.88
CA ARG A 418 37.94 -47.86 23.84
C ARG A 418 36.59 -48.56 23.95
N LYS A 419 36.17 -48.92 25.16
CA LYS A 419 34.85 -49.53 25.41
C LYS A 419 33.71 -48.55 25.14
N GLU A 420 33.90 -47.28 25.46
CA GLU A 420 32.92 -46.24 25.13
C GLU A 420 32.74 -46.09 23.61
N CYS A 421 33.84 -46.00 22.85
CA CYS A 421 33.80 -45.99 21.39
C CYS A 421 33.11 -47.23 20.79
N GLU A 422 33.37 -48.42 21.34
CA GLU A 422 32.70 -49.67 20.92
C GLU A 422 31.19 -49.63 21.20
N ASN A 423 30.78 -49.14 22.36
CA ASN A 423 29.36 -48.93 22.70
C ASN A 423 28.68 -47.92 21.75
N VAL A 424 29.33 -46.80 21.45
CA VAL A 424 28.82 -45.79 20.50
C VAL A 424 28.70 -46.36 19.09
N TYR A 425 29.68 -47.15 18.64
CA TYR A 425 29.62 -47.82 17.33
C TYR A 425 28.42 -48.78 17.25
N ASN A 426 28.20 -49.60 18.29
CA ASN A 426 27.04 -50.48 18.40
C ASN A 426 25.69 -49.73 18.45
N GLU A 427 25.66 -48.49 18.94
CA GLU A 427 24.47 -47.63 18.83
C GLU A 427 24.27 -47.07 17.41
N VAL A 428 25.35 -46.68 16.74
CA VAL A 428 25.30 -46.19 15.35
C VAL A 428 24.77 -47.29 14.43
N GLU A 429 25.29 -48.52 14.54
CA GLU A 429 24.82 -49.67 13.75
C GLU A 429 23.30 -49.92 13.93
N LYS A 430 22.79 -49.87 15.17
CA LYS A 430 21.34 -49.97 15.46
C LYS A 430 20.53 -48.83 14.85
N LYS A 431 21.08 -47.61 14.82
CA LYS A 431 20.45 -46.44 14.19
C LYS A 431 20.44 -46.59 12.65
N GLU A 432 21.52 -47.07 12.05
CA GLU A 432 21.62 -47.35 10.61
C GLU A 432 20.66 -48.46 10.17
N GLU A 433 20.54 -49.56 10.92
CA GLU A 433 19.51 -50.58 10.68
C GLU A 433 18.10 -49.97 10.69
N THR A 434 17.82 -49.08 11.65
CA THR A 434 16.52 -48.44 11.81
C THR A 434 16.22 -47.50 10.64
N ILE A 435 17.21 -46.71 10.21
CA ILE A 435 17.12 -45.85 9.02
C ILE A 435 16.88 -46.69 7.76
N SER A 436 17.56 -47.84 7.62
CA SER A 436 17.37 -48.76 6.50
C SER A 436 15.95 -49.33 6.45
N LYS A 437 15.41 -49.77 7.60
CA LYS A 437 14.02 -50.22 7.76
C LYS A 437 13.02 -49.11 7.38
N LEU A 438 13.21 -47.89 7.89
CA LEU A 438 12.37 -46.73 7.58
C LEU A 438 12.42 -46.37 6.09
N LYS A 439 13.60 -46.39 5.46
CA LYS A 439 13.76 -46.15 4.02
C LYS A 439 12.97 -47.16 3.17
N GLY A 440 13.00 -48.44 3.56
CA GLY A 440 12.17 -49.48 2.94
C GLY A 440 10.66 -49.21 3.10
N THR A 441 10.22 -48.76 4.28
CA THR A 441 8.82 -48.38 4.53
C THR A 441 8.38 -47.17 3.69
N VAL A 442 9.20 -46.12 3.62
CA VAL A 442 8.92 -44.92 2.80
C VAL A 442 8.84 -45.28 1.31
N GLN A 443 9.74 -46.13 0.80
CA GLN A 443 9.68 -46.59 -0.59
C GLN A 443 8.38 -47.36 -0.88
N LYS A 444 7.91 -48.20 0.07
CA LYS A 444 6.63 -48.91 -0.08
C LYS A 444 5.45 -47.94 -0.18
N TYR A 445 5.37 -46.96 0.72
CA TYR A 445 4.30 -45.95 0.67
C TYR A 445 4.36 -45.08 -0.59
N ASN A 446 5.57 -44.72 -1.06
CA ASN A 446 5.72 -43.96 -2.30
C ASN A 446 5.22 -44.75 -3.53
N ASN A 447 5.53 -46.05 -3.60
CA ASN A 447 5.03 -46.94 -4.65
C ASN A 447 3.50 -47.11 -4.56
N GLU A 448 2.93 -47.20 -3.35
CA GLU A 448 1.48 -47.24 -3.14
C GLU A 448 0.80 -45.93 -3.57
N MET A 449 1.38 -44.78 -3.25
CA MET A 449 0.87 -43.45 -3.64
C MET A 449 0.88 -43.27 -5.17
N GLN A 450 1.99 -43.62 -5.84
CA GLN A 450 2.07 -43.60 -7.31
C GLN A 450 1.03 -44.51 -7.98
N LYS A 451 0.70 -45.66 -7.38
CA LYS A 451 -0.37 -46.53 -7.86
C LYS A 451 -1.74 -45.88 -7.72
N TYR A 452 -2.02 -45.21 -6.60
CA TYR A 452 -3.26 -44.47 -6.40
C TYR A 452 -3.39 -43.27 -7.35
N GLU A 453 -2.31 -42.51 -7.58
CA GLU A 453 -2.28 -41.41 -8.56
C GLU A 453 -2.66 -41.93 -9.95
N TYR A 454 -2.04 -43.02 -10.40
CA TYR A 454 -2.33 -43.65 -11.68
C TYR A 454 -3.78 -44.18 -11.81
N GLU A 455 -4.32 -44.79 -10.75
CA GLU A 455 -5.72 -45.25 -10.73
C GLU A 455 -6.71 -44.08 -10.82
N VAL A 456 -6.42 -42.96 -10.13
CA VAL A 456 -7.22 -41.74 -10.18
C VAL A 456 -7.15 -41.06 -11.56
N GLU A 457 -5.96 -40.99 -12.17
CA GLU A 457 -5.80 -40.46 -13.54
C GLU A 457 -6.62 -41.26 -14.56
N GLN A 458 -6.56 -42.61 -14.50
CA GLN A 458 -7.38 -43.46 -15.37
C GLN A 458 -8.90 -43.24 -15.16
N GLU A 459 -9.36 -43.14 -13.91
CA GLU A 459 -10.77 -42.86 -13.63
C GLU A 459 -11.22 -41.49 -14.18
N PHE A 460 -10.38 -40.46 -14.06
CA PHE A 460 -10.69 -39.14 -14.61
C PHE A 460 -10.71 -39.16 -16.13
N GLU A 461 -9.75 -39.79 -16.80
CA GLU A 461 -9.74 -39.88 -18.27
C GLU A 461 -10.94 -40.67 -18.80
N ALA A 462 -11.36 -41.75 -18.12
CA ALA A 462 -12.57 -42.49 -18.44
C ALA A 462 -13.85 -41.64 -18.27
N LYS A 463 -13.94 -40.85 -17.19
CA LYS A 463 -15.06 -39.92 -16.95
C LYS A 463 -15.12 -38.80 -17.99
N ILE A 464 -13.97 -38.24 -18.40
CA ILE A 464 -13.89 -37.23 -19.45
C ILE A 464 -14.40 -37.79 -20.78
N LYS A 465 -13.91 -38.95 -21.22
CA LYS A 465 -14.36 -39.58 -22.48
C LYS A 465 -15.85 -39.89 -22.48
N ALA A 466 -16.39 -40.42 -21.37
CA ALA A 466 -17.83 -40.66 -21.23
C ALA A 466 -18.65 -39.36 -21.32
N MET A 467 -18.15 -38.25 -20.77
CA MET A 467 -18.80 -36.94 -20.86
C MET A 467 -18.71 -36.33 -22.27
N GLU A 468 -17.57 -36.48 -22.95
CA GLU A 468 -17.39 -36.08 -24.36
C GLU A 468 -18.34 -36.86 -25.29
N GLU A 469 -18.48 -38.18 -25.09
CA GLU A 469 -19.44 -39.00 -25.82
C GLU A 469 -20.89 -38.57 -25.55
N GLN A 470 -21.25 -38.27 -24.30
CA GLN A 470 -22.59 -37.75 -23.96
C GLN A 470 -22.86 -36.41 -24.65
N MET A 471 -21.95 -35.45 -24.54
CA MET A 471 -22.09 -34.12 -25.15
C MET A 471 -22.15 -34.20 -26.68
N SER A 472 -21.35 -35.05 -27.31
CA SER A 472 -21.39 -35.31 -28.74
C SER A 472 -22.76 -35.87 -29.18
N ASN A 473 -23.30 -36.84 -28.44
CA ASN A 473 -24.63 -37.39 -28.70
C ASN A 473 -25.76 -36.36 -28.52
N GLU A 474 -25.66 -35.44 -27.56
CA GLU A 474 -26.61 -34.33 -27.40
C GLU A 474 -26.51 -33.30 -28.53
N LEU A 475 -25.31 -32.92 -28.95
CA LEU A 475 -25.10 -32.05 -30.11
C LEU A 475 -25.69 -32.63 -31.39
N VAL A 476 -25.52 -33.94 -31.64
CA VAL A 476 -26.13 -34.63 -32.80
C VAL A 476 -27.66 -34.66 -32.72
N LYS A 477 -28.25 -34.74 -31.52
CA LYS A 477 -29.72 -34.62 -31.35
C LYS A 477 -30.20 -33.20 -31.65
N LEU A 478 -29.55 -32.19 -31.06
CA LEU A 478 -29.88 -30.77 -31.27
C LEU A 478 -29.75 -30.37 -32.75
N GLN A 479 -28.71 -30.85 -33.46
CA GLN A 479 -28.57 -30.64 -34.89
C GLN A 479 -29.75 -31.22 -35.68
N LYS A 480 -30.19 -32.44 -35.36
CA LYS A 480 -31.36 -33.07 -36.02
C LYS A 480 -32.68 -32.38 -35.70
N GLU A 481 -32.81 -31.78 -34.51
CA GLU A 481 -33.98 -30.97 -34.15
C GLU A 481 -33.98 -29.63 -34.89
N GLN A 482 -32.83 -28.95 -34.97
CA GLN A 482 -32.67 -27.73 -35.78
C GLN A 482 -32.94 -28.00 -37.27
N GLU A 483 -32.42 -29.10 -37.82
CA GLU A 483 -32.65 -29.49 -39.22
C GLU A 483 -34.13 -29.75 -39.51
N LYS A 484 -34.88 -30.35 -38.57
CA LYS A 484 -36.35 -30.48 -38.71
C LYS A 484 -37.06 -29.13 -38.73
N ILE A 485 -36.75 -28.25 -37.77
CA ILE A 485 -37.36 -26.92 -37.67
C ILE A 485 -37.06 -26.08 -38.93
N ILE A 486 -35.84 -26.18 -39.47
CA ILE A 486 -35.47 -25.52 -40.74
C ILE A 486 -36.32 -26.07 -41.90
N ASN A 487 -36.47 -27.40 -42.01
CA ASN A 487 -37.30 -28.02 -43.06
C ASN A 487 -38.79 -27.65 -42.92
N GLU A 488 -39.31 -27.53 -41.69
CA GLU A 488 -40.67 -27.08 -41.42
C GLU A 488 -40.88 -25.63 -41.88
N TYR A 489 -40.00 -24.70 -41.48
CA TYR A 489 -40.07 -23.30 -41.94
C TYR A 489 -39.85 -23.16 -43.45
N GLU A 490 -38.97 -23.96 -44.06
CA GLU A 490 -38.81 -23.99 -45.52
C GLU A 490 -40.08 -24.47 -46.24
N SER A 491 -40.87 -25.35 -45.65
CA SER A 491 -42.16 -25.78 -46.20
C SER A 491 -43.20 -24.66 -46.08
N GLU A 492 -43.30 -24.05 -44.90
CA GLU A 492 -44.23 -22.93 -44.64
C GLU A 492 -43.95 -21.73 -45.57
N ILE A 493 -42.67 -21.39 -45.78
CA ILE A 493 -42.27 -20.34 -46.73
C ILE A 493 -42.72 -20.68 -48.16
N LYS A 494 -42.54 -21.92 -48.63
CA LYS A 494 -42.96 -22.35 -49.98
C LYS A 494 -44.49 -22.31 -50.14
N GLU A 495 -45.24 -22.66 -49.10
CA GLU A 495 -46.71 -22.54 -49.10
C GLU A 495 -47.16 -21.07 -49.14
N LEU A 496 -46.53 -20.19 -48.35
CA LEU A 496 -46.80 -18.75 -48.37
C LEU A 496 -46.44 -18.08 -49.70
N ASP A 497 -45.33 -18.47 -50.34
CA ASP A 497 -44.95 -17.99 -51.66
C ASP A 497 -45.97 -18.42 -52.73
N SER A 498 -46.41 -19.68 -52.72
CA SER A 498 -47.46 -20.19 -53.61
C SER A 498 -48.77 -19.42 -53.42
N LEU A 499 -49.19 -19.19 -52.18
CA LEU A 499 -50.40 -18.43 -51.87
C LEU A 499 -50.28 -16.95 -52.31
N ASN A 500 -49.10 -16.34 -52.16
CA ASN A 500 -48.83 -15.00 -52.67
C ASN A 500 -48.90 -14.94 -54.21
N GLU A 501 -48.41 -15.95 -54.94
CA GLU A 501 -48.57 -16.01 -56.39
C GLU A 501 -50.04 -16.15 -56.80
N GLU A 502 -50.82 -17.00 -56.12
CA GLU A 502 -52.26 -17.16 -56.35
C GLU A 502 -53.01 -15.83 -56.12
N LEU A 503 -52.82 -15.20 -54.96
CA LEU A 503 -53.42 -13.89 -54.62
C LEU A 503 -52.98 -12.79 -55.60
N THR A 504 -51.73 -12.82 -56.08
CA THR A 504 -51.23 -11.87 -57.08
C THR A 504 -51.93 -12.07 -58.42
N ASN A 505 -52.19 -13.32 -58.83
CA ASN A 505 -52.88 -13.63 -60.07
C ASN A 505 -54.39 -13.35 -59.99
N GLU A 506 -55.02 -13.61 -58.83
CA GLU A 506 -56.41 -13.21 -58.59
C GLU A 506 -56.58 -11.69 -58.62
N ASN A 507 -55.68 -10.93 -57.97
CA ASN A 507 -55.68 -9.46 -58.04
C ASN A 507 -55.51 -8.92 -59.47
N LYS A 508 -54.69 -9.56 -60.32
CA LYS A 508 -54.60 -9.21 -61.75
C LYS A 508 -55.94 -9.42 -62.46
N SER A 509 -56.58 -10.58 -62.24
CA SER A 509 -57.89 -10.93 -62.81
C SER A 509 -58.99 -9.94 -62.39
N ILE A 510 -59.05 -9.61 -61.10
CA ILE A 510 -60.00 -8.61 -60.56
C ILE A 510 -59.74 -7.23 -61.16
N ASN A 511 -58.49 -6.81 -61.30
CA ASN A 511 -58.14 -5.52 -61.93
C ASN A 511 -58.52 -5.48 -63.42
N GLU A 512 -58.32 -6.58 -64.18
CA GLU A 512 -58.81 -6.68 -65.55
C GLU A 512 -60.34 -6.62 -65.64
N GLN A 513 -61.05 -7.29 -64.73
CA GLN A 513 -62.51 -7.24 -64.67
C GLN A 513 -63.00 -5.81 -64.35
N ASN A 514 -62.40 -5.14 -63.38
CA ASN A 514 -62.68 -3.73 -63.07
C ASN A 514 -62.38 -2.80 -64.24
N PHE A 515 -61.30 -3.03 -65.00
CA PHE A 515 -61.01 -2.28 -66.22
C PHE A 515 -62.10 -2.47 -67.29
N LYS A 516 -62.49 -3.73 -67.57
CA LYS A 516 -63.58 -4.07 -68.49
C LYS A 516 -64.91 -3.44 -68.05
N LEU A 517 -65.24 -3.49 -66.75
CA LEU A 517 -66.46 -2.91 -66.18
C LEU A 517 -66.47 -1.39 -66.29
N ASN A 518 -65.34 -0.72 -66.02
CA ASN A 518 -65.20 0.73 -66.21
C ASN A 518 -65.28 1.14 -67.69
N SER A 519 -64.73 0.34 -68.62
CA SER A 519 -64.91 0.56 -70.06
C SER A 519 -66.38 0.42 -70.49
N GLN A 520 -67.10 -0.59 -69.98
CA GLN A 520 -68.54 -0.73 -70.22
C GLN A 520 -69.35 0.43 -69.60
N LYS A 521 -69.02 0.83 -68.36
CA LYS A 521 -69.68 1.95 -67.68
C LYS A 521 -69.50 3.26 -68.44
N THR A 522 -68.29 3.58 -68.86
CA THR A 522 -68.01 4.80 -69.65
C THR A 522 -68.69 4.78 -71.02
N PHE A 523 -68.76 3.62 -71.69
CA PHE A 523 -69.56 3.45 -72.91
C PHE A 523 -71.07 3.67 -72.65
N LEU A 524 -71.61 3.11 -71.57
CA LEU A 524 -73.01 3.29 -71.17
C LEU A 524 -73.33 4.73 -70.76
N GLU A 525 -72.42 5.43 -70.07
CA GLU A 525 -72.57 6.84 -69.72
C GLU A 525 -72.54 7.75 -70.95
N ASN A 526 -71.71 7.45 -71.95
CA ASN A 526 -71.67 8.19 -73.21
C ASN A 526 -72.92 7.97 -74.05
N THR A 527 -73.35 6.71 -74.22
CA THR A 527 -74.63 6.40 -74.92
C THR A 527 -75.84 6.98 -74.19
N LEU A 528 -75.85 7.04 -72.85
CA LEU A 528 -76.88 7.77 -72.09
C LEU A 528 -76.86 9.29 -72.32
N LYS A 529 -75.68 9.91 -72.50
CA LYS A 529 -75.58 11.33 -72.85
C LYS A 529 -76.11 11.59 -74.26
N GLU A 530 -75.78 10.73 -75.23
CA GLU A 530 -76.32 10.79 -76.59
C GLU A 530 -77.84 10.58 -76.64
N LEU A 531 -78.36 9.61 -75.86
CA LEU A 531 -79.80 9.40 -75.70
C LEU A 531 -80.50 10.60 -75.07
N LYS A 532 -79.90 11.25 -74.06
CA LYS A 532 -80.44 12.49 -73.48
C LYS A 532 -80.45 13.65 -74.48
N ALA A 533 -79.38 13.83 -75.26
CA ALA A 533 -79.32 14.88 -76.29
C ALA A 533 -80.31 14.64 -77.44
N THR A 534 -80.49 13.38 -77.87
CA THR A 534 -81.50 13.01 -78.88
C THR A 534 -82.93 13.09 -78.35
N MET A 535 -83.16 12.84 -77.04
CA MET A 535 -84.43 13.14 -76.39
C MET A 535 -84.73 14.64 -76.36
N GLN A 536 -83.80 15.49 -75.88
CA GLN A 536 -84.01 16.94 -75.81
C GLN A 536 -84.27 17.55 -77.19
N THR A 537 -83.55 17.11 -78.23
CA THR A 537 -83.80 17.59 -79.60
C THR A 537 -85.15 17.13 -80.16
N LYS A 538 -85.61 15.91 -79.85
CA LYS A 538 -86.98 15.47 -80.16
C LYS A 538 -88.04 16.26 -79.37
N GLU A 539 -87.80 16.54 -78.09
CA GLU A 539 -88.70 17.29 -77.21
C GLU A 539 -88.82 18.76 -77.63
N GLU A 540 -87.74 19.37 -78.14
CA GLU A 540 -87.81 20.67 -78.80
C GLU A 540 -88.58 20.62 -80.12
N GLN A 541 -88.40 19.56 -80.93
CA GLN A 541 -89.13 19.39 -82.19
C GLN A 541 -90.64 19.25 -81.95
N THR A 542 -91.06 18.36 -81.04
CA THR A 542 -92.48 18.20 -80.71
C THR A 542 -93.07 19.45 -80.06
N ASN A 543 -92.33 20.18 -79.21
CA ASN A 543 -92.80 21.48 -78.70
C ASN A 543 -92.97 22.55 -79.79
N LYS A 544 -92.11 22.54 -80.83
CA LYS A 544 -92.25 23.44 -82.00
C LYS A 544 -93.47 23.06 -82.86
N GLU A 545 -93.69 21.77 -83.11
CA GLU A 545 -94.90 21.28 -83.81
C GLU A 545 -96.18 21.55 -83.01
N PHE A 546 -96.18 21.32 -81.69
CA PHE A 546 -97.34 21.55 -80.84
C PHE A 546 -97.75 23.02 -80.79
N LYS A 547 -96.78 23.96 -80.73
CA LYS A 547 -97.07 25.40 -80.88
C LYS A 547 -97.68 25.73 -82.24
N ARG A 548 -97.13 25.18 -83.32
CA ARG A 548 -97.67 25.38 -84.67
C ARG A 548 -99.12 24.88 -84.79
N LEU A 549 -99.43 23.70 -84.25
CA LEU A 549 -100.78 23.12 -84.24
C LEU A 549 -101.78 23.93 -83.38
N ILE A 550 -101.32 24.59 -82.33
CA ILE A 550 -102.14 25.52 -81.54
C ILE A 550 -102.52 26.75 -82.38
N ASP A 551 -101.57 27.34 -83.09
CA ASP A 551 -101.82 28.54 -83.89
C ASP A 551 -102.62 28.25 -85.17
N GLU A 552 -102.42 27.08 -85.81
CA GLU A 552 -103.29 26.58 -86.88
C GLU A 552 -104.74 26.35 -86.37
N ASN A 553 -104.94 25.79 -85.17
CA ASN A 553 -106.28 25.64 -84.57
C ASN A 553 -106.98 26.97 -84.26
N LYS A 554 -106.25 28.00 -83.81
CA LYS A 554 -106.83 29.34 -83.61
C LYS A 554 -107.33 29.93 -84.94
N SER A 555 -106.52 29.83 -85.99
CA SER A 555 -106.88 30.28 -87.34
C SER A 555 -108.15 29.57 -87.86
N ILE A 556 -108.24 28.25 -87.68
CA ILE A 556 -109.43 27.47 -88.05
C ILE A 556 -110.67 27.91 -87.26
N ASN A 557 -110.55 28.18 -85.96
CA ASN A 557 -111.67 28.67 -85.15
C ASN A 557 -112.16 30.07 -85.59
N GLU A 558 -111.24 30.98 -85.95
CA GLU A 558 -111.62 32.29 -86.51
C GLU A 558 -112.30 32.17 -87.88
N GLN A 559 -111.88 31.21 -88.72
CA GLN A 559 -112.54 30.91 -90.00
C GLN A 559 -113.94 30.32 -89.79
N ASN A 560 -114.09 29.37 -88.87
CA ASN A 560 -115.39 28.78 -88.51
C ASN A 560 -116.37 29.82 -87.95
N PHE A 561 -115.91 30.77 -87.13
CA PHE A 561 -116.76 31.85 -86.61
C PHE A 561 -117.29 32.75 -87.74
N LYS A 562 -116.44 33.09 -88.73
CA LYS A 562 -116.85 33.87 -89.92
C LYS A 562 -117.85 33.10 -90.79
N LEU A 563 -117.59 31.83 -91.08
CA LEU A 563 -118.49 30.94 -91.83
C LEU A 563 -119.87 30.80 -91.15
N ASN A 564 -119.90 30.66 -89.83
CA ASN A 564 -121.17 30.53 -89.11
C ASN A 564 -122.01 31.82 -89.20
N SER A 565 -121.38 33.00 -89.16
CA SER A 565 -122.09 34.27 -89.35
C SER A 565 -122.66 34.43 -90.76
N GLN A 566 -121.94 33.95 -91.79
CA GLN A 566 -122.42 33.94 -93.18
C GLN A 566 -123.61 32.99 -93.37
N ASN A 567 -123.57 31.79 -92.76
CA ASN A 567 -124.70 30.86 -92.82
C ASN A 567 -125.96 31.45 -92.17
N THR A 568 -125.86 32.14 -91.02
CA THR A 568 -127.03 32.77 -90.39
C THR A 568 -127.66 33.91 -91.21
N LEU A 569 -126.87 34.59 -92.06
CA LEU A 569 -127.40 35.58 -93.00
C LEU A 569 -128.08 34.92 -94.21
N LEU A 570 -127.49 33.84 -94.74
CA LEU A 570 -128.06 33.05 -95.84
C LEU A 570 -129.36 32.33 -95.47
N GLU A 571 -129.47 31.80 -94.25
CA GLU A 571 -130.69 31.13 -93.76
C GLU A 571 -131.88 32.09 -93.64
N ASN A 572 -131.65 33.33 -93.20
CA ASN A 572 -132.71 34.35 -93.14
C ASN A 572 -133.15 34.77 -94.55
N ALA A 573 -132.21 35.02 -95.47
CA ALA A 573 -132.54 35.34 -96.87
C ALA A 573 -133.29 34.20 -97.60
N LEU A 574 -132.99 32.93 -97.27
CA LEU A 574 -133.72 31.76 -97.77
C LEU A 574 -135.15 31.65 -97.21
N LYS A 575 -135.41 32.22 -96.03
CA LYS A 575 -136.70 32.16 -95.35
C LYS A 575 -137.68 33.20 -95.89
N GLU A 576 -137.19 34.41 -96.19
CA GLU A 576 -137.96 35.49 -96.84
C GLU A 576 -138.33 35.10 -98.29
N ASN A 577 -137.36 34.65 -99.10
CA ASN A 577 -137.60 34.19 -100.47
C ASN A 577 -138.63 33.03 -100.55
N LYS A 578 -138.70 32.16 -99.53
CA LYS A 578 -139.71 31.09 -99.48
C LYS A 578 -141.13 31.62 -99.28
N GLN A 579 -141.31 32.68 -98.49
CA GLN A 579 -142.62 33.26 -98.23
C GLN A 579 -143.15 34.08 -99.42
N GLU A 580 -142.27 34.75 -100.17
CA GLU A 580 -142.66 35.35 -101.47
C GLU A 580 -143.02 34.28 -102.52
N LEU A 581 -142.29 33.17 -102.58
CA LEU A 581 -142.58 32.12 -103.57
C LEU A 581 -143.93 31.42 -103.30
N GLU A 582 -144.27 31.19 -102.04
CA GLU A 582 -145.56 30.58 -101.64
C GLU A 582 -146.76 31.53 -101.84
N SER A 583 -146.58 32.85 -101.76
CA SER A 583 -147.64 33.81 -102.07
C SER A 583 -147.90 33.89 -103.58
N LEU A 584 -146.84 34.03 -104.41
CA LEU A 584 -146.97 34.02 -105.87
C LEU A 584 -147.58 32.71 -106.40
N GLN A 585 -147.20 31.55 -105.86
CA GLN A 585 -147.77 30.27 -106.31
C GLN A 585 -149.27 30.12 -106.03
N LYS A 586 -149.80 30.81 -105.02
CA LYS A 586 -151.22 30.80 -104.70
C LYS A 586 -152.01 31.68 -105.68
N GLU A 587 -151.51 32.89 -105.91
CA GLU A 587 -152.09 33.87 -106.83
C GLU A 587 -152.08 33.38 -108.30
N PHE A 588 -151.02 32.66 -108.70
CA PHE A 588 -150.94 32.05 -110.04
C PHE A 588 -151.95 30.90 -110.23
N LYS A 589 -152.27 30.13 -109.17
CA LYS A 589 -153.24 29.02 -109.23
C LYS A 589 -154.69 29.49 -109.31
N GLU A 590 -155.05 30.56 -108.60
CA GLU A 590 -156.40 31.12 -108.68
C GLU A 590 -156.66 31.74 -110.07
N ASN A 591 -155.71 32.53 -110.60
CA ASN A 591 -155.79 33.10 -111.94
C ASN A 591 -155.86 32.03 -113.05
N LEU A 592 -155.16 30.89 -112.90
CA LEU A 592 -155.24 29.79 -113.86
C LEU A 592 -156.64 29.16 -113.88
N SER A 593 -157.28 28.97 -112.72
CA SER A 593 -158.63 28.40 -112.66
C SER A 593 -159.70 29.33 -113.24
N LEU A 594 -159.55 30.65 -113.05
CA LEU A 594 -160.40 31.67 -113.66
C LEU A 594 -160.28 31.67 -115.19
N SER A 595 -159.06 31.53 -115.71
CA SER A 595 -158.77 31.45 -117.16
C SER A 595 -159.36 30.18 -117.78
N GLU A 596 -159.21 29.01 -117.14
CA GLU A 596 -159.79 27.75 -117.63
C GLU A 596 -161.33 27.76 -117.66
N THR A 597 -161.98 28.45 -116.71
CA THR A 597 -163.44 28.65 -116.78
C THR A 597 -163.84 29.57 -117.92
N HIS A 598 -163.10 30.65 -118.18
CA HIS A 598 -163.36 31.57 -119.29
C HIS A 598 -163.17 30.90 -120.67
N ILE A 599 -162.16 30.03 -120.80
CA ILE A 599 -161.93 29.22 -122.02
C ILE A 599 -163.09 28.24 -122.27
N LYS A 600 -163.66 27.62 -121.24
CA LYS A 600 -164.84 26.75 -121.38
C LYS A 600 -166.11 27.51 -121.77
N GLU A 601 -166.25 28.78 -121.39
CA GLU A 601 -167.33 29.64 -121.87
C GLU A 601 -167.11 30.11 -123.32
N LEU A 602 -165.87 30.44 -123.70
CA LEU A 602 -165.52 30.76 -125.09
C LEU A 602 -165.84 29.62 -126.05
N TYR A 603 -165.54 28.36 -125.71
CA TYR A 603 -165.94 27.20 -126.53
C TYR A 603 -167.47 27.06 -126.65
N LYS A 604 -168.26 27.41 -125.63
CA LYS A 604 -169.74 27.46 -125.71
C LYS A 604 -170.25 28.61 -126.58
N ILE A 605 -169.52 29.73 -126.64
CA ILE A 605 -169.85 30.86 -127.53
C ILE A 605 -169.47 30.52 -128.97
N GLN A 606 -168.35 29.85 -129.20
CA GLN A 606 -167.91 29.41 -130.53
C GLN A 606 -168.88 28.39 -131.15
N ALA A 607 -169.36 27.42 -130.37
CA ALA A 607 -170.43 26.49 -130.80
C ALA A 607 -171.79 27.18 -131.08
N LYS A 608 -172.05 28.36 -130.48
CA LYS A 608 -173.22 29.19 -130.84
C LYS A 608 -173.00 30.01 -132.11
N LEU A 609 -171.75 30.34 -132.44
CA LEU A 609 -171.35 31.06 -133.64
C LEU A 609 -171.46 30.17 -134.88
N GLU A 610 -171.14 28.88 -134.73
CA GLU A 610 -171.36 27.82 -135.73
C GLU A 610 -172.85 27.73 -136.13
N ILE A 611 -173.75 27.76 -135.15
CA ILE A 611 -175.22 27.80 -135.35
C ILE A 611 -175.71 29.15 -135.94
N PHE A 612 -174.93 30.22 -135.82
CA PHE A 612 -175.28 31.54 -136.36
C PHE A 612 -174.87 31.69 -137.84
N ASN A 613 -173.74 31.09 -138.23
CA ASN A 613 -173.25 31.13 -139.61
C ASN A 613 -174.17 30.34 -140.57
N ASP A 614 -174.72 29.21 -140.10
CA ASP A 614 -175.76 28.45 -140.81
C ASP A 614 -177.08 29.26 -141.00
N LYS A 615 -177.32 30.29 -140.17
CA LYS A 615 -178.43 31.24 -140.37
C LYS A 615 -178.06 32.42 -141.26
N GLU A 616 -176.79 32.83 -141.30
CA GLU A 616 -176.34 33.91 -142.20
C GLU A 616 -176.40 33.47 -143.68
N ASN A 617 -176.18 32.18 -143.96
CA ASN A 617 -176.44 31.59 -145.28
C ASN A 617 -177.91 31.75 -145.71
N ILE A 618 -178.87 31.57 -144.79
CA ILE A 618 -180.31 31.71 -145.06
C ILE A 618 -180.71 33.19 -145.26
N TYR A 619 -180.10 34.13 -144.53
CA TYR A 619 -180.40 35.56 -144.69
C TYR A 619 -179.82 36.20 -145.95
N LYS A 620 -178.73 35.66 -146.51
CA LYS A 620 -178.21 36.14 -147.81
C LYS A 620 -179.06 35.68 -148.99
N GLU A 621 -179.72 34.51 -148.90
CA GLU A 621 -180.77 34.13 -149.84
C GLU A 621 -181.99 35.09 -149.77
N GLN A 622 -182.37 35.59 -148.59
CA GLN A 622 -183.43 36.61 -148.48
C GLN A 622 -183.02 38.02 -148.96
N ILE A 623 -181.72 38.37 -148.91
CA ILE A 623 -181.21 39.63 -149.45
C ILE A 623 -181.16 39.61 -151.00
N ALA A 624 -181.09 38.42 -151.61
CA ALA A 624 -181.32 38.25 -153.05
C ALA A 624 -182.78 38.57 -153.46
N GLU A 625 -183.77 38.43 -152.56
CA GLU A 625 -185.17 38.83 -152.82
C GLU A 625 -185.44 40.33 -152.62
N LEU A 626 -184.82 40.97 -151.63
CA LEU A 626 -185.15 42.37 -151.28
C LEU A 626 -184.51 43.43 -152.20
N LYS A 627 -183.29 43.23 -152.74
CA LYS A 627 -182.73 44.20 -153.70
C LYS A 627 -183.37 44.12 -155.08
N ASN A 628 -183.92 42.98 -155.47
CA ASN A 628 -184.80 42.86 -156.64
C ASN A 628 -186.12 43.65 -156.49
N LYS A 629 -186.51 44.07 -155.26
CA LYS A 629 -187.59 45.05 -155.05
C LYS A 629 -187.11 46.52 -155.08
N ASN A 630 -185.83 46.78 -154.79
CA ASN A 630 -185.32 48.16 -154.74
C ASN A 630 -184.96 48.72 -156.14
N VAL A 631 -184.76 47.84 -157.13
CA VAL A 631 -184.74 48.22 -158.56
C VAL A 631 -186.03 48.96 -158.96
N ALA A 632 -187.18 48.61 -158.38
CA ALA A 632 -188.49 49.14 -158.77
C ALA A 632 -188.94 50.44 -158.06
N LEU A 633 -188.16 50.98 -157.11
CA LEU A 633 -188.52 52.20 -156.36
C LEU A 633 -187.77 53.46 -156.83
N GLU A 634 -186.49 53.36 -157.17
CA GLU A 634 -185.75 54.52 -157.70
C GLU A 634 -186.05 54.76 -159.19
N GLU A 635 -186.49 53.75 -159.94
CA GLU A 635 -187.21 53.91 -161.22
C GLU A 635 -188.49 54.77 -161.09
N ARG A 636 -189.01 54.98 -159.86
CA ARG A 636 -190.14 55.87 -159.56
C ARG A 636 -189.73 57.21 -158.92
N LEU A 637 -188.47 57.42 -158.55
CA LEU A 637 -187.94 58.75 -158.19
C LEU A 637 -187.59 59.60 -159.45
N ASN A 638 -187.70 58.99 -160.62
CA ASN A 638 -187.26 59.42 -161.94
C ASN A 638 -187.90 60.73 -162.51
N SER A 639 -188.89 61.33 -161.83
CA SER A 639 -189.86 62.22 -162.49
C SER A 639 -189.89 63.69 -162.06
N VAL A 640 -189.06 64.17 -161.11
CA VAL A 640 -189.19 65.54 -160.56
C VAL A 640 -187.97 66.47 -160.71
N PHE A 641 -186.74 65.97 -160.90
CA PHE A 641 -185.57 66.84 -161.15
C PHE A 641 -184.83 66.62 -162.48
N ASN A 642 -185.50 65.97 -163.42
CA ASN A 642 -185.17 66.08 -164.84
C ASN A 642 -185.47 67.51 -165.31
N THR A 643 -184.45 68.39 -165.40
CA THR A 643 -184.30 69.43 -166.44
C THR A 643 -182.99 70.23 -166.28
N MET A 644 -181.87 69.72 -166.81
CA MET A 644 -180.91 70.43 -167.68
C MET A 644 -179.52 69.75 -167.71
N LEU A 645 -179.26 69.07 -168.84
CA LEU A 645 -177.95 68.82 -169.45
C LEU A 645 -176.85 68.05 -168.68
N ASP A 646 -175.85 67.49 -169.37
CA ASP A 646 -175.90 66.66 -170.58
C ASP A 646 -174.55 65.92 -170.67
N LYS A 647 -174.56 64.74 -171.31
CA LYS A 647 -173.50 64.18 -172.16
C LYS A 647 -171.99 64.28 -171.81
N GLN A 648 -171.39 63.10 -171.94
CA GLN A 648 -170.13 62.78 -172.62
C GLN A 648 -168.82 62.66 -171.82
N ASP A 649 -168.44 61.38 -171.68
CA ASP A 649 -167.21 60.77 -172.18
C ASP A 649 -165.82 61.26 -171.69
N SER A 650 -165.24 60.34 -170.92
CA SER A 650 -163.86 59.86 -171.01
C SER A 650 -162.73 60.57 -170.24
N HIS A 651 -161.98 59.71 -169.55
CA HIS A 651 -160.64 59.88 -168.98
C HIS A 651 -160.36 60.90 -167.85
N GLN A 652 -159.59 60.36 -166.91
CA GLN A 652 -158.60 61.02 -166.04
C GLN A 652 -159.01 62.04 -164.97
N ASN A 653 -158.49 61.72 -163.78
CA ASN A 653 -157.82 62.63 -162.85
C ASN A 653 -158.63 63.60 -161.98
N LYS A 654 -158.46 63.34 -160.67
CA LYS A 654 -157.93 64.27 -159.65
C LYS A 654 -158.86 65.35 -159.08
N GLU A 655 -158.63 65.54 -157.78
CA GLU A 655 -158.62 66.84 -157.09
C GLU A 655 -159.98 67.56 -156.97
N SER A 656 -160.30 68.27 -155.89
CA SER A 656 -159.56 68.50 -154.63
C SER A 656 -160.55 69.04 -153.58
N SER A 657 -160.01 69.70 -152.55
CA SER A 657 -160.61 70.85 -151.85
C SER A 657 -161.57 70.53 -150.69
N GLN A 658 -161.54 71.24 -149.57
CA GLN A 658 -160.70 72.32 -149.00
C GLN A 658 -161.04 72.37 -147.48
N GLU A 659 -160.35 72.98 -146.51
CA GLU A 659 -159.26 73.96 -146.49
C GLU A 659 -158.52 73.94 -145.14
N LYS A 660 -157.17 74.14 -145.15
CA LYS A 660 -156.34 74.86 -144.14
C LYS A 660 -156.21 74.32 -142.67
N PRO A 661 -155.15 74.71 -141.93
CA PRO A 661 -153.73 74.70 -142.35
C PRO A 661 -152.69 74.34 -141.24
N LYS A 662 -151.43 74.14 -141.66
CA LYS A 662 -150.16 74.45 -140.95
C LYS A 662 -149.74 73.67 -139.68
N ARG A 663 -148.51 73.10 -139.79
CA ARG A 663 -147.49 72.84 -138.74
C ARG A 663 -147.87 71.91 -137.57
N ASN A 664 -147.51 70.63 -137.69
CA ASN A 664 -146.83 69.83 -136.66
C ASN A 664 -145.98 68.75 -137.38
N LEU A 665 -144.72 68.39 -137.05
CA LEU A 665 -143.89 68.40 -135.83
C LEU A 665 -144.00 67.16 -134.93
N ARG A 666 -142.88 66.96 -134.20
CA ARG A 666 -142.61 66.17 -132.98
C ARG A 666 -143.82 65.65 -132.20
N SER A 667 -143.48 64.71 -131.31
CA SER A 667 -143.89 64.62 -129.89
C SER A 667 -144.90 63.52 -129.57
N ARG A 668 -144.90 62.89 -128.38
CA ARG A 668 -144.02 62.84 -127.16
C ARG A 668 -144.66 61.74 -126.25
N ASP A 669 -144.19 61.31 -125.07
CA ASP A 669 -143.00 61.45 -124.21
C ASP A 669 -142.67 59.98 -123.75
N ILE A 670 -141.53 59.56 -123.18
CA ILE A 670 -140.70 60.18 -122.11
C ILE A 670 -141.60 60.20 -120.81
N LEU A 671 -141.11 60.15 -119.58
CA LEU A 671 -140.12 61.03 -118.99
C LEU A 671 -139.13 60.26 -118.12
N GLY A 672 -137.85 60.37 -118.50
CA GLY A 672 -136.89 60.87 -117.55
C GLY A 672 -136.92 62.40 -117.69
N ASP A 673 -137.79 63.04 -116.95
CA ASP A 673 -137.34 63.70 -115.73
C ASP A 673 -137.72 62.66 -114.62
N VAL A 674 -137.06 62.44 -113.49
CA VAL A 674 -135.94 63.14 -112.84
C VAL A 674 -136.14 64.66 -112.85
N GLU A 675 -137.26 65.14 -112.30
CA GLU A 675 -138.20 64.43 -111.40
C GLU A 675 -139.37 63.62 -112.00
#